data_AF-A0AAV6CFT0-F1
#
_entry.id   AF-A0AAV6CFT0-F1
#
_cell.length_a   1.000
_cell.length_b   1.000
_cell.length_c   1.000
_cell.angle_alpha   90.00
_cell.angle_beta   90.00
_cell.angle_gamma   90.00
#
_symmetry.space_group_name_H-M   'P 1'
#
loop_
_entity.id
_entity.type
_entity.pdbx_description
1 polymer ?
#
loop_
_entity_poly.entity_id
_entity_poly.type
_entity_poly.pdbx_seq_one_letter_code
_entity_poly.pdbx_strand_id
1 'polypeptide(L)'
;MRILTATPAVLAALLGLGAQSGAQVLSPIGEEPLSYFVNRGELGCDTNIFPQLNAITINNEGSFCIIPGQILGGGVVGGGFGSALIPYEFSNTRSFINSGTITAEPGIWFNAHTDAGRAPMDSFVNTGTIRADGTLTINTAPISYNMIWANDLRNRGAIVAGPGGLIQLRGRNLIITNSVVATDPTFPIGCTPFDFFAGQQFLTSSNFFGEQSFEDVAWGSEVRTNVPSSIFNGGPVLSHPVLVTNVAGFPGTLRISLPQPQVWGLTNQLDDTNFIAQAVFVQTGSPEVQVDVRWIDSPINPADGFNPGWQTAIVRLFQPFTNIITGLRQTNEIFIVDSLPLTTNYATLTNLAGFGQRPAALYVSRTLPCEFDALPSGNVTNEAGATDLTLLASLFNVTNAPPITTNTAVGYRFLADPIQTAAFGPPYPISITNSAGRVEIIAETLDMTRARIRGEGLVDIKADTLVGSSRARVDSVNYNLNLGHPNELKVTGIVPPFVPRMNTLGTPIQVWSGVWTNVQLTEIVVPDTNDPPGLSVTNVIGTNFLYHALVVDARSVITQVPTLVHQFHARASGSSVVQLDDTLRIQEEFSINARNIVINNELSLDNTSLKWNSETVPNAETVLISPTGVLNVFDLANLGGLRRYTAVTNQGFIVGGNGVRINANYFENTGSIFSGGVLAVVADEARVDGGTWQSSDDITFTNRTLRIADTSIETSANIILNVSESLFDHPTRANDWIAEGVQLVRRPGAGDLMGSRITLRLPNFGLSENFWASTRNVGASPEGFVENLAIGNLVLEGGTGSLYVFQSTDGGPTAIYVDVLEISEGVAADLEGSISIAQNVEIIFADVRGVDLDTLLNTQFPGGGRFRWVPGFSSARSGVDVTLESGETVRMNRLLSESRTEDSDGDGIVNADDETPLGSGTSITGLSYSRVGSSFTFKWKAPARSTVYLESTTNPRGGNWEIVKRYQNDFLRTREMTSDPLPTGGTRQYYRIRVVK
;
A
#
# COMPACT_ATOMS: atom_id res chain seq x y z
N MET A 1 -30.67 28.15 -46.85
CA MET A 1 -29.82 28.62 -45.73
C MET A 1 -30.56 29.72 -44.99
N ARG A 2 -31.36 29.38 -43.97
CA ARG A 2 -31.98 30.35 -43.05
C ARG A 2 -31.09 30.39 -41.81
N ILE A 3 -30.37 31.50 -41.61
CA ILE A 3 -29.57 31.76 -40.40
C ILE A 3 -30.45 32.60 -39.48
N LEU A 4 -30.79 32.09 -38.30
CA LEU A 4 -31.52 32.83 -37.27
C LEU A 4 -30.54 33.15 -36.13
N THR A 5 -30.29 34.44 -35.91
CA THR A 5 -29.46 34.97 -34.83
C THR A 5 -30.36 35.56 -33.75
N ALA A 6 -30.33 35.03 -32.53
CA ALA A 6 -30.94 35.69 -31.38
C ALA A 6 -29.99 36.78 -30.84
N THR A 7 -30.30 38.04 -31.10
CA THR A 7 -29.65 39.21 -30.47
C THR A 7 -30.71 40.07 -29.79
N PRO A 8 -30.50 40.60 -28.57
CA PRO A 8 -31.50 41.40 -27.86
C PRO A 8 -31.94 42.70 -28.58
N ALA A 9 -31.20 43.16 -29.58
CA ALA A 9 -31.33 44.52 -30.11
C ALA A 9 -32.05 44.65 -31.48
N VAL A 10 -32.41 43.57 -32.18
CA VAL A 10 -32.95 43.68 -33.56
C VAL A 10 -34.46 43.37 -33.67
N LEU A 11 -35.12 42.92 -32.59
CA LEU A 11 -36.57 42.66 -32.59
C LEU A 11 -37.43 43.81 -32.04
N ALA A 12 -36.82 44.96 -31.71
CA ALA A 12 -37.54 46.10 -31.12
C ALA A 12 -38.16 47.08 -32.14
N ALA A 13 -37.87 46.95 -33.45
CA ALA A 13 -38.22 47.99 -34.43
C ALA A 13 -39.45 47.71 -35.31
N LEU A 14 -40.16 46.58 -35.16
CA LEU A 14 -41.23 46.22 -36.11
C LEU A 14 -42.63 45.97 -35.53
N LEU A 15 -42.83 45.97 -34.22
CA LEU A 15 -44.18 45.85 -33.63
C LEU A 15 -44.25 46.67 -32.35
N GLY A 16 -44.66 47.93 -32.46
CA GLY A 16 -44.87 48.80 -31.29
C GLY A 16 -45.99 48.26 -30.41
N LEU A 17 -45.65 47.43 -29.43
CA LEU A 17 -46.45 47.01 -28.26
C LEU A 17 -45.45 46.64 -27.14
N GLY A 18 -45.78 47.00 -25.90
CA GLY A 18 -44.89 46.90 -24.73
C GLY A 18 -44.34 45.50 -24.45
N ALA A 19 -43.17 45.47 -23.82
CA ALA A 19 -42.35 44.29 -23.54
C ALA A 19 -43.14 43.05 -23.06
N GLN A 20 -43.35 42.10 -23.97
CA GLN A 20 -43.50 40.69 -23.66
C GLN A 20 -42.48 39.93 -24.53
N SER A 21 -41.39 39.49 -23.91
CA SER A 21 -40.35 38.68 -24.54
C SER A 21 -40.76 37.21 -24.50
N GLY A 22 -40.94 36.59 -25.67
CA GLY A 22 -41.20 35.17 -25.77
C GLY A 22 -41.85 34.76 -27.09
N ALA A 23 -41.22 35.06 -28.23
CA ALA A 23 -41.61 34.43 -29.48
C ALA A 23 -41.18 32.96 -29.44
N GLN A 24 -42.17 32.07 -29.25
CA GLN A 24 -42.03 30.62 -29.38
C GLN A 24 -41.49 30.26 -30.76
N VAL A 25 -40.35 29.56 -30.82
CA VAL A 25 -40.04 28.67 -31.95
C VAL A 25 -40.31 27.25 -31.46
N LEU A 26 -41.60 26.91 -31.42
CA LEU A 26 -42.05 25.53 -31.42
C LEU A 26 -42.07 25.12 -32.90
N SER A 27 -41.07 24.38 -33.37
CA SER A 27 -41.29 23.57 -34.56
C SER A 27 -42.10 22.34 -34.09
N PRO A 28 -43.37 22.17 -34.49
CA PRO A 28 -44.10 20.95 -34.18
C PRO A 28 -43.35 19.75 -34.74
N ILE A 29 -43.53 18.59 -34.12
CA ILE A 29 -43.04 17.29 -34.60
C ILE A 29 -43.44 17.16 -36.09
N GLY A 30 -42.46 17.17 -37.00
CA GLY A 30 -42.67 17.10 -38.45
C GLY A 30 -42.10 18.23 -39.32
N GLU A 31 -41.50 19.29 -38.75
CA GLU A 31 -40.76 20.31 -39.54
C GLU A 31 -39.28 19.95 -39.77
N GLU A 32 -38.77 20.33 -40.95
CA GLU A 32 -37.36 20.18 -41.34
C GLU A 32 -36.41 20.87 -40.32
N PRO A 33 -35.34 20.21 -39.86
CA PRO A 33 -34.42 20.77 -38.89
C PRO A 33 -33.71 22.02 -39.42
N LEU A 34 -33.47 23.00 -38.56
CA LEU A 34 -32.63 24.16 -38.92
C LEU A 34 -31.23 23.66 -39.28
N SER A 35 -30.66 24.14 -40.39
CA SER A 35 -29.29 23.77 -40.76
C SER A 35 -28.26 24.25 -39.71
N TYR A 36 -28.52 25.39 -39.06
CA TYR A 36 -27.59 26.02 -38.12
C TYR A 36 -28.34 26.94 -37.14
N PHE A 37 -28.04 26.83 -35.85
CA PHE A 37 -28.58 27.66 -34.77
C PHE A 37 -27.46 28.23 -33.90
N VAL A 38 -27.56 29.51 -33.52
CA VAL A 38 -26.59 30.18 -32.62
C VAL A 38 -27.30 30.85 -31.46
N ASN A 39 -26.89 30.53 -30.24
CA ASN A 39 -27.25 31.28 -29.03
C ASN A 39 -26.13 32.28 -28.67
N ARG A 40 -26.45 33.58 -28.57
CA ARG A 40 -25.54 34.65 -28.13
C ARG A 40 -26.00 35.38 -26.87
N GLY A 41 -27.14 35.00 -26.31
CA GLY A 41 -27.75 35.66 -25.16
C GLY A 41 -28.07 34.67 -24.05
N GLU A 42 -29.08 34.98 -23.24
CA GLU A 42 -29.62 34.07 -22.25
C GLU A 42 -30.82 33.32 -22.85
N LEU A 43 -30.75 31.99 -22.83
CA LEU A 43 -31.79 31.10 -23.32
C LEU A 43 -32.31 30.27 -22.15
N GLY A 44 -33.61 30.39 -21.82
CA GLY A 44 -34.26 29.54 -20.80
C GLY A 44 -33.97 29.88 -19.33
N CYS A 45 -33.20 30.94 -19.04
CA CYS A 45 -32.81 31.30 -17.66
C CYS A 45 -33.90 32.00 -16.84
N ASP A 46 -34.87 32.65 -17.50
CA ASP A 46 -35.92 33.46 -16.84
C ASP A 46 -37.35 32.92 -17.04
N THR A 47 -37.51 31.73 -17.63
CA THR A 47 -38.82 31.24 -18.08
C THR A 47 -39.07 29.79 -17.67
N ASN A 48 -40.26 29.49 -17.14
CA ASN A 48 -40.75 28.12 -16.86
C ASN A 48 -41.03 27.26 -18.13
N ILE A 49 -40.54 27.67 -19.29
CA ILE A 49 -40.76 27.01 -20.58
C ILE A 49 -39.39 26.84 -21.27
N PHE A 50 -38.98 25.59 -21.48
CA PHE A 50 -37.73 25.26 -22.20
C PHE A 50 -38.06 25.01 -23.68
N PRO A 51 -37.46 25.75 -24.64
CA PRO A 51 -37.69 25.46 -26.05
C PRO A 51 -37.04 24.14 -26.44
N GLN A 52 -37.75 23.27 -27.18
CA GLN A 52 -37.14 22.11 -27.82
C GLN A 52 -36.30 22.58 -29.01
N LEU A 53 -34.99 22.37 -28.98
CA LEU A 53 -34.10 22.80 -30.06
C LEU A 53 -33.97 21.70 -31.14
N ASN A 54 -34.38 22.05 -32.36
CA ASN A 54 -34.31 21.18 -33.54
C ASN A 54 -33.41 21.77 -34.63
N ALA A 55 -32.12 21.41 -34.61
CA ALA A 55 -31.13 21.91 -35.56
C ALA A 55 -30.01 20.89 -35.81
N ILE A 56 -29.50 20.82 -37.04
CA ILE A 56 -28.37 19.97 -37.44
C ILE A 56 -27.08 20.39 -36.73
N THR A 57 -26.86 21.70 -36.59
CA THR A 57 -25.70 22.27 -35.90
C THR A 57 -26.14 23.34 -34.91
N ILE A 58 -25.66 23.24 -33.67
CA ILE A 58 -25.91 24.20 -32.60
C ILE A 58 -24.60 24.80 -32.12
N ASN A 59 -24.55 26.12 -32.01
CA ASN A 59 -23.43 26.87 -31.44
C ASN A 59 -23.92 27.73 -30.27
N ASN A 60 -23.51 27.37 -29.04
CA ASN A 60 -23.80 28.11 -27.83
C ASN A 60 -22.62 29.02 -27.46
N GLU A 61 -22.79 30.33 -27.66
CA GLU A 61 -21.85 31.38 -27.27
C GLU A 61 -22.29 32.11 -25.99
N GLY A 62 -23.56 31.97 -25.59
CA GLY A 62 -24.18 32.63 -24.42
C GLY A 62 -24.51 31.68 -23.26
N SER A 63 -25.52 32.04 -22.45
CA SER A 63 -26.02 31.22 -21.34
C SER A 63 -27.22 30.40 -21.80
N PHE A 64 -27.24 29.10 -21.49
CA PHE A 64 -28.38 28.22 -21.74
C PHE A 64 -28.77 27.52 -20.44
N CYS A 65 -29.96 27.81 -19.93
CA CYS A 65 -30.46 27.29 -18.66
C CYS A 65 -31.67 26.37 -18.87
N ILE A 66 -31.66 25.23 -18.20
CA ILE A 66 -32.76 24.27 -18.14
C ILE A 66 -33.01 23.96 -16.66
N ILE A 67 -33.73 24.85 -15.97
CA ILE A 67 -33.96 24.78 -14.52
C ILE A 67 -35.48 24.68 -14.29
N PRO A 68 -36.02 23.55 -13.79
CA PRO A 68 -37.44 23.43 -13.47
C PRO A 68 -37.86 24.58 -12.56
N GLY A 69 -38.95 25.27 -12.87
CA GLY A 69 -39.37 26.45 -12.10
C GLY A 69 -39.42 26.16 -10.61
N GLN A 70 -38.58 26.84 -9.83
CA GLN A 70 -38.66 26.85 -8.37
C GLN A 70 -40.04 27.40 -7.98
N ILE A 71 -40.86 26.59 -7.29
CA ILE A 71 -42.01 27.11 -6.56
C ILE A 71 -41.45 27.91 -5.37
N LEU A 72 -41.18 29.20 -5.60
CA LEU A 72 -40.92 30.16 -4.55
C LEU A 72 -42.23 30.41 -3.79
N GLY A 73 -42.34 29.84 -2.59
CA GLY A 73 -43.35 30.24 -1.60
C GLY A 73 -44.15 29.08 -1.02
N GLY A 74 -43.80 28.71 0.21
CA GLY A 74 -44.70 28.18 1.25
C GLY A 74 -45.70 27.10 0.85
N GLY A 75 -45.37 25.84 1.15
CA GLY A 75 -46.33 24.75 1.25
C GLY A 75 -46.06 23.63 0.24
N VAL A 76 -45.33 22.61 0.68
CA VAL A 76 -45.37 21.28 0.04
C VAL A 76 -46.76 20.70 0.32
N VAL A 77 -47.72 20.99 -0.54
CA VAL A 77 -49.00 20.28 -0.58
C VAL A 77 -48.82 19.11 -1.53
N GLY A 78 -48.98 17.90 -0.98
CA GLY A 78 -48.95 16.66 -1.74
C GLY A 78 -49.87 16.72 -2.95
N GLY A 79 -49.32 16.39 -4.12
CA GLY A 79 -50.07 16.20 -5.36
C GLY A 79 -49.32 16.70 -6.59
N GLY A 80 -48.60 15.80 -7.28
CA GLY A 80 -48.12 16.03 -8.64
C GLY A 80 -46.63 15.76 -8.87
N PHE A 81 -46.25 14.48 -8.96
CA PHE A 81 -44.96 14.03 -9.48
C PHE A 81 -44.88 14.29 -11.00
N GLY A 82 -44.65 15.54 -11.40
CA GLY A 82 -44.79 15.99 -12.80
C GLY A 82 -43.61 16.73 -13.43
N SER A 83 -42.49 16.95 -12.74
CA SER A 83 -41.25 17.45 -13.37
C SER A 83 -40.34 16.26 -13.72
N ALA A 84 -39.97 16.17 -14.99
CA ALA A 84 -39.29 15.01 -15.56
C ALA A 84 -37.94 14.73 -14.89
N LEU A 85 -37.76 13.52 -14.36
CA LEU A 85 -36.49 12.92 -13.93
C LEU A 85 -35.57 12.59 -15.13
N ILE A 86 -35.76 13.24 -16.28
CA ILE A 86 -35.13 12.88 -17.56
C ILE A 86 -34.25 14.05 -18.01
N PRO A 87 -33.00 13.81 -18.46
CA PRO A 87 -32.13 14.84 -19.02
C PRO A 87 -32.76 15.55 -20.23
N TYR A 88 -32.43 16.83 -20.44
CA TYR A 88 -32.81 17.56 -21.65
C TYR A 88 -32.10 17.00 -22.88
N GLU A 89 -32.82 16.94 -24.00
CA GLU A 89 -32.33 16.35 -25.25
C GLU A 89 -32.56 17.28 -26.43
N PHE A 90 -31.64 17.27 -27.38
CA PHE A 90 -31.75 18.01 -28.64
C PHE A 90 -32.34 17.11 -29.73
N SER A 91 -32.98 17.70 -30.74
CA SER A 91 -33.53 16.96 -31.87
C SER A 91 -32.74 17.22 -33.15
N ASN A 92 -32.45 16.14 -33.89
CA ASN A 92 -31.71 16.12 -35.16
C ASN A 92 -30.29 16.72 -35.11
N THR A 93 -29.72 16.96 -33.92
CA THR A 93 -28.40 17.57 -33.77
C THR A 93 -27.29 16.60 -34.09
N ARG A 94 -26.44 16.97 -35.05
CA ARG A 94 -25.24 16.21 -35.44
C ARG A 94 -23.94 16.90 -35.04
N SER A 95 -23.97 18.22 -34.81
CA SER A 95 -22.80 18.97 -34.35
C SER A 95 -23.18 19.96 -33.26
N PHE A 96 -22.43 19.96 -32.17
CA PHE A 96 -22.64 20.89 -31.06
C PHE A 96 -21.33 21.59 -30.69
N ILE A 97 -21.38 22.91 -30.58
CA ILE A 97 -20.26 23.76 -30.19
C ILE A 97 -20.69 24.57 -28.96
N ASN A 98 -19.92 24.50 -27.87
CA ASN A 98 -20.12 25.31 -26.68
C ASN A 98 -18.88 26.15 -26.39
N SER A 99 -19.03 27.48 -26.43
CA SER A 99 -18.06 28.43 -25.87
C SER A 99 -18.64 29.24 -24.71
N GLY A 100 -19.94 29.11 -24.43
CA GLY A 100 -20.65 29.76 -23.35
C GLY A 100 -20.87 28.87 -22.13
N THR A 101 -21.94 29.13 -21.37
CA THR A 101 -22.31 28.38 -20.17
C THR A 101 -23.63 27.65 -20.38
N ILE A 102 -23.69 26.39 -19.96
CA ILE A 102 -24.90 25.59 -19.95
C ILE A 102 -25.14 25.13 -18.52
N THR A 103 -26.34 25.36 -17.99
CA THR A 103 -26.78 24.90 -16.66
C THR A 103 -28.07 24.11 -16.83
N ALA A 104 -28.14 22.90 -16.29
CA ALA A 104 -29.34 22.08 -16.38
C ALA A 104 -29.63 21.27 -15.13
N GLU A 105 -30.91 21.08 -14.85
CA GLU A 105 -31.44 20.23 -13.78
C GLU A 105 -32.63 19.41 -14.35
N PRO A 106 -32.62 18.06 -14.29
CA PRO A 106 -31.61 17.19 -13.69
C PRO A 106 -30.39 16.90 -14.61
N GLY A 107 -30.28 17.51 -15.79
CA GLY A 107 -29.10 17.34 -16.65
C GLY A 107 -29.38 17.39 -18.15
N ILE A 108 -28.38 17.04 -18.95
CA ILE A 108 -28.43 17.09 -20.42
C ILE A 108 -27.84 15.82 -21.02
N TRP A 109 -28.46 15.38 -22.12
CA TRP A 109 -27.94 14.37 -23.01
C TRP A 109 -27.72 14.91 -24.42
N PHE A 110 -26.46 14.96 -24.83
CA PHE A 110 -26.05 15.29 -26.18
C PHE A 110 -25.90 14.03 -27.03
N ASN A 111 -26.81 13.84 -27.97
CA ASN A 111 -26.78 12.78 -28.96
C ASN A 111 -27.48 13.22 -30.26
N ALA A 112 -27.31 12.45 -31.33
CA ALA A 112 -28.11 12.58 -32.52
C ALA A 112 -29.43 11.82 -32.32
N HIS A 113 -30.44 12.51 -31.79
CA HIS A 113 -31.78 11.97 -31.63
C HIS A 113 -32.64 12.29 -32.85
N THR A 114 -33.20 11.26 -33.47
CA THR A 114 -34.14 11.36 -34.60
C THR A 114 -35.32 10.42 -34.37
N ASP A 115 -36.37 10.52 -35.18
CA ASP A 115 -37.51 9.58 -35.15
C ASP A 115 -37.07 8.11 -35.39
N ALA A 116 -35.91 7.90 -36.03
CA ALA A 116 -35.33 6.58 -36.29
C ALA A 116 -34.53 6.01 -35.10
N GLY A 117 -34.31 6.80 -34.03
CA GLY A 117 -33.58 6.39 -32.83
C GLY A 117 -32.44 7.33 -32.43
N ARG A 118 -31.58 6.84 -31.53
CA ARG A 118 -30.41 7.57 -30.98
C ARG A 118 -29.13 7.08 -31.64
N ALA A 119 -28.27 8.01 -32.03
CA ALA A 119 -26.92 7.73 -32.51
C ALA A 119 -25.91 8.74 -31.90
N PRO A 120 -24.61 8.46 -31.96
CA PRO A 120 -23.60 9.48 -31.68
C PRO A 120 -23.74 10.67 -32.65
N MET A 121 -23.51 11.88 -32.16
CA MET A 121 -23.31 13.06 -33.01
C MET A 121 -22.05 12.89 -33.87
N ASP A 122 -21.95 13.64 -34.97
CA ASP A 122 -20.72 13.68 -35.77
C ASP A 122 -19.60 14.39 -35.00
N SER A 123 -19.90 15.52 -34.35
CA SER A 123 -18.93 16.27 -33.55
C SER A 123 -19.50 16.98 -32.33
N PHE A 124 -18.68 17.06 -31.29
CA PHE A 124 -18.96 17.85 -30.09
C PHE A 124 -17.70 18.60 -29.68
N VAL A 125 -17.80 19.92 -29.53
CA VAL A 125 -16.69 20.78 -29.10
C VAL A 125 -17.12 21.63 -27.92
N ASN A 126 -16.45 21.48 -26.78
CA ASN A 126 -16.66 22.31 -25.60
C ASN A 126 -15.38 23.06 -25.23
N THR A 127 -15.45 24.39 -25.23
CA THR A 127 -14.46 25.29 -24.63
C THR A 127 -15.04 26.12 -23.49
N GLY A 128 -16.35 26.04 -23.26
CA GLY A 128 -17.07 26.71 -22.18
C GLY A 128 -17.36 25.80 -20.98
N THR A 129 -18.43 26.09 -20.26
CA THR A 129 -18.85 25.31 -19.07
C THR A 129 -20.17 24.62 -19.32
N ILE A 130 -20.26 23.34 -18.96
CA ILE A 130 -21.51 22.58 -18.91
C ILE A 130 -21.67 22.07 -17.49
N ARG A 131 -22.79 22.42 -16.87
CA ARG A 131 -23.09 22.10 -15.49
C ARG A 131 -24.44 21.43 -15.41
N ALA A 132 -24.46 20.25 -14.78
CA ALA A 132 -25.69 19.59 -14.38
C ALA A 132 -25.76 19.61 -12.86
N ASP A 133 -26.79 20.25 -12.32
CA ASP A 133 -27.11 20.20 -10.91
C ASP A 133 -28.38 19.38 -10.70
N GLY A 134 -28.59 18.92 -9.47
CA GLY A 134 -29.80 18.23 -9.08
C GLY A 134 -30.22 18.76 -7.72
N THR A 135 -31.30 19.54 -7.68
CA THR A 135 -31.84 20.13 -6.45
C THR A 135 -32.79 19.19 -5.68
N LEU A 136 -32.97 17.94 -6.11
CA LEU A 136 -33.94 17.03 -5.49
C LEU A 136 -33.25 15.94 -4.65
N THR A 137 -33.42 16.06 -3.34
CA THR A 137 -32.97 15.15 -2.28
C THR A 137 -33.81 13.85 -2.24
N ILE A 138 -34.05 13.18 -3.37
CA ILE A 138 -34.83 11.92 -3.38
C ILE A 138 -34.21 10.88 -4.33
N ASN A 139 -33.67 9.83 -3.72
CA ASN A 139 -33.34 8.48 -4.24
C ASN A 139 -32.23 8.27 -5.30
N THR A 140 -31.23 7.47 -4.88
CA THR A 140 -30.56 6.29 -5.51
C THR A 140 -30.19 6.24 -7.00
N ALA A 141 -30.44 7.27 -7.80
CA ALA A 141 -29.93 7.43 -9.16
C ALA A 141 -29.05 8.68 -9.23
N PRO A 142 -28.18 8.84 -10.24
CA PRO A 142 -27.58 10.13 -10.49
C PRO A 142 -28.70 11.18 -10.60
N ILE A 143 -28.67 12.22 -9.78
CA ILE A 143 -29.66 13.32 -9.85
C ILE A 143 -29.20 14.43 -10.80
N SER A 144 -28.00 14.26 -11.35
CA SER A 144 -27.33 15.17 -12.27
C SER A 144 -26.68 14.36 -13.38
N TYR A 145 -27.07 14.59 -14.64
CA TYR A 145 -26.55 13.85 -15.79
C TYR A 145 -25.86 14.79 -16.79
N ASN A 146 -24.62 14.46 -17.16
CA ASN A 146 -24.00 14.97 -18.37
C ASN A 146 -23.61 13.79 -19.26
N MET A 147 -24.45 13.46 -20.23
CA MET A 147 -24.21 12.36 -21.16
C MET A 147 -23.88 12.93 -22.53
N ILE A 148 -22.68 12.66 -23.05
CA ILE A 148 -22.23 13.19 -24.34
C ILE A 148 -21.76 12.05 -25.22
N TRP A 149 -22.49 11.82 -26.32
CA TRP A 149 -22.19 10.78 -27.30
C TRP A 149 -21.87 11.41 -28.66
N ALA A 150 -20.60 11.35 -29.09
CA ALA A 150 -20.15 11.93 -30.36
C ALA A 150 -18.98 11.15 -30.98
N ASN A 151 -18.90 11.06 -32.31
CA ASN A 151 -17.79 10.42 -33.01
C ASN A 151 -16.46 11.17 -32.78
N ASP A 152 -16.44 12.50 -32.91
CA ASP A 152 -15.32 13.37 -32.53
C ASP A 152 -15.74 14.29 -31.37
N LEU A 153 -15.24 14.01 -30.17
CA LEU A 153 -15.52 14.78 -28.97
C LEU A 153 -14.26 15.49 -28.51
N ARG A 154 -14.33 16.82 -28.42
CA ARG A 154 -13.22 17.66 -27.97
C ARG A 154 -13.68 18.51 -26.80
N ASN A 155 -13.15 18.24 -25.62
CA ASN A 155 -13.37 19.07 -24.43
C ASN A 155 -12.06 19.79 -24.07
N ARG A 156 -12.12 21.11 -23.98
CA ARG A 156 -11.09 21.99 -23.40
C ARG A 156 -11.67 22.90 -22.31
N GLY A 157 -12.98 22.81 -22.08
CA GLY A 157 -13.70 23.53 -21.04
C GLY A 157 -13.96 22.66 -19.81
N ALA A 158 -15.02 23.00 -19.08
CA ALA A 158 -15.46 22.26 -17.90
C ALA A 158 -16.77 21.51 -18.16
N ILE A 159 -16.84 20.26 -17.72
CA ILE A 159 -18.07 19.45 -17.64
C ILE A 159 -18.20 19.02 -16.19
N VAL A 160 -19.25 19.48 -15.52
CA VAL A 160 -19.41 19.34 -14.07
C VAL A 160 -20.80 18.79 -13.75
N ALA A 161 -20.86 17.82 -12.86
CA ALA A 161 -22.09 17.34 -12.26
C ALA A 161 -22.04 17.47 -10.73
N GLY A 162 -23.19 17.48 -10.07
CA GLY A 162 -23.26 17.40 -8.60
C GLY A 162 -22.61 16.13 -8.02
N PRO A 163 -22.45 16.03 -6.69
CA PRO A 163 -21.69 14.96 -6.02
C PRO A 163 -22.19 13.55 -6.34
N GLY A 164 -23.50 13.37 -6.44
CA GLY A 164 -24.12 12.09 -6.80
C GLY A 164 -24.26 11.86 -8.31
N GLY A 165 -23.82 12.79 -9.16
CA GLY A 165 -24.08 12.80 -10.60
C GLY A 165 -23.32 11.74 -11.41
N LEU A 166 -23.71 11.63 -12.68
CA LEU A 166 -23.05 10.80 -13.68
C LEU A 166 -22.59 11.69 -14.84
N ILE A 167 -21.30 11.69 -15.10
CA ILE A 167 -20.74 12.22 -16.34
C ILE A 167 -20.33 11.05 -17.21
N GLN A 168 -20.89 10.96 -18.42
CA GLN A 168 -20.54 9.93 -19.39
C GLN A 168 -20.08 10.58 -20.70
N LEU A 169 -18.84 10.32 -21.08
CA LEU A 169 -18.23 10.76 -22.34
C LEU A 169 -18.01 9.53 -23.22
N ARG A 170 -18.72 9.46 -24.35
CA ARG A 170 -18.62 8.35 -25.29
C ARG A 170 -18.28 8.86 -26.69
N GLY A 171 -17.23 8.31 -27.28
CA GLY A 171 -16.90 8.66 -28.65
C GLY A 171 -15.89 7.75 -29.33
N ARG A 172 -15.61 8.03 -30.60
CA ARG A 172 -14.55 7.33 -31.33
C ARG A 172 -13.20 8.00 -31.09
N ASN A 173 -13.13 9.31 -31.33
CA ASN A 173 -11.99 10.14 -31.04
C ASN A 173 -12.34 11.10 -29.89
N LEU A 174 -11.75 10.90 -28.73
CA LEU A 174 -12.02 11.67 -27.52
C LEU A 174 -10.75 12.42 -27.07
N ILE A 175 -10.78 13.74 -27.18
CA ILE A 175 -9.68 14.62 -26.79
C ILE A 175 -10.17 15.50 -25.63
N ILE A 176 -9.72 15.20 -24.42
CA ILE A 176 -10.08 15.94 -23.20
C ILE A 176 -8.88 16.70 -22.59
N THR A 177 -7.93 17.05 -23.45
CA THR A 177 -6.69 17.72 -23.07
C THR A 177 -6.94 19.09 -22.45
N ASN A 178 -6.26 19.41 -21.35
CA ASN A 178 -6.41 20.68 -20.61
C ASN A 178 -7.87 20.99 -20.25
N SER A 179 -8.66 19.97 -19.91
CA SER A 179 -10.07 20.12 -19.55
C SER A 179 -10.37 19.67 -18.13
N VAL A 180 -11.55 20.05 -17.65
CA VAL A 180 -12.10 19.63 -16.36
C VAL A 180 -13.32 18.73 -16.60
N VAL A 181 -13.33 17.56 -15.96
CA VAL A 181 -14.46 16.63 -15.91
C VAL A 181 -14.66 16.19 -14.47
N ALA A 182 -15.68 16.71 -13.77
CA ALA A 182 -15.77 16.52 -12.33
C ALA A 182 -17.20 16.30 -11.82
N THR A 183 -17.40 15.27 -11.01
CA THR A 183 -18.48 15.27 -10.02
C THR A 183 -17.95 16.00 -8.79
N ASP A 184 -18.45 17.21 -8.50
CA ASP A 184 -17.89 18.06 -7.44
C ASP A 184 -18.78 18.01 -6.18
N PRO A 185 -18.25 17.66 -4.99
CA PRO A 185 -19.01 17.71 -3.75
C PRO A 185 -19.20 19.13 -3.21
N THR A 186 -18.48 20.09 -3.77
CA THR A 186 -18.31 21.45 -3.24
C THR A 186 -18.43 22.46 -4.37
N PHE A 187 -19.65 22.65 -4.87
CA PHE A 187 -20.01 23.94 -5.44
C PHE A 187 -21.12 24.55 -4.60
N PRO A 188 -21.06 25.85 -4.31
CA PRO A 188 -21.92 26.51 -3.34
C PRO A 188 -23.34 26.58 -3.92
N ILE A 189 -24.13 25.54 -3.69
CA ILE A 189 -25.45 25.81 -3.13
C ILE A 189 -25.09 26.56 -1.85
N GLY A 190 -25.71 27.72 -1.61
CA GLY A 190 -25.47 28.47 -0.39
C GLY A 190 -25.64 27.57 0.85
N CYS A 191 -25.44 28.15 2.01
CA CYS A 191 -25.77 27.42 3.21
C CYS A 191 -27.19 26.82 3.15
N THR A 192 -27.41 25.66 3.77
CA THR A 192 -28.75 25.08 3.90
C THR A 192 -29.33 25.50 5.25
N PRO A 193 -30.45 26.23 5.31
CA PRO A 193 -31.04 26.62 6.58
C PRO A 193 -31.52 25.38 7.34
N PHE A 194 -31.06 25.26 8.58
CA PHE A 194 -31.56 24.35 9.59
C PHE A 194 -32.84 24.95 10.19
N ASP A 195 -33.99 24.67 9.57
CA ASP A 195 -35.27 25.15 10.10
C ASP A 195 -35.65 24.35 11.35
N PHE A 196 -35.58 25.00 12.52
CA PHE A 196 -35.89 24.42 13.83
C PHE A 196 -37.33 23.88 13.94
N PHE A 197 -38.26 24.33 13.09
CA PHE A 197 -39.68 23.94 13.19
C PHE A 197 -40.41 23.71 11.86
N ALA A 198 -39.91 24.17 10.71
CA ALA A 198 -40.55 23.90 9.42
C ALA A 198 -39.86 22.77 8.65
N GLY A 199 -40.17 21.52 9.02
CA GLY A 199 -40.46 20.40 8.10
C GLY A 199 -39.65 20.15 6.80
N GLN A 200 -38.47 20.73 6.59
CA GLN A 200 -37.65 20.49 5.39
C GLN A 200 -36.76 19.25 5.54
N GLN A 201 -36.52 18.79 6.78
CA GLN A 201 -35.73 17.59 7.09
C GLN A 201 -36.58 16.40 7.58
N PHE A 202 -37.84 16.68 7.91
CA PHE A 202 -38.86 15.72 8.30
C PHE A 202 -39.84 15.61 7.14
N LEU A 203 -40.00 14.44 6.53
CA LEU A 203 -41.23 14.24 5.74
C LEU A 203 -42.42 14.13 6.71
N THR A 204 -42.19 13.55 7.89
CA THR A 204 -43.10 13.50 9.05
C THR A 204 -42.31 13.51 10.37
N SER A 205 -43.00 13.60 11.51
CA SER A 205 -42.41 13.54 12.87
C SER A 205 -41.71 12.21 13.23
N SER A 206 -41.64 11.24 12.31
CA SER A 206 -41.08 9.91 12.53
C SER A 206 -40.03 9.48 11.50
N ASN A 207 -39.70 10.33 10.52
CA ASN A 207 -38.81 9.95 9.44
C ASN A 207 -38.01 11.12 8.85
N PHE A 208 -36.96 10.78 8.09
CA PHE A 208 -36.08 11.73 7.41
C PHE A 208 -35.47 11.11 6.14
N PHE A 209 -34.90 11.95 5.27
CA PHE A 209 -33.96 11.52 4.23
C PHE A 209 -32.53 11.83 4.67
N GLY A 210 -31.67 10.81 4.75
CA GLY A 210 -30.25 11.00 5.05
C GLY A 210 -29.46 11.55 3.86
N GLU A 211 -28.36 12.26 4.12
CA GLU A 211 -27.39 12.59 3.07
C GLU A 211 -26.63 11.33 2.64
N GLN A 212 -26.34 11.20 1.34
CA GLN A 212 -25.69 10.00 0.76
C GLN A 212 -24.27 9.73 1.28
N SER A 213 -23.67 10.68 2.00
CA SER A 213 -22.31 10.56 2.55
C SER A 213 -22.26 10.03 3.99
N PHE A 214 -23.40 9.66 4.57
CA PHE A 214 -23.48 9.09 5.92
C PHE A 214 -24.25 7.78 5.94
N GLU A 215 -23.83 6.86 6.82
CA GLU A 215 -24.52 5.60 7.09
C GLU A 215 -24.85 5.48 8.59
N ASP A 216 -26.10 5.14 8.91
CA ASP A 216 -26.57 4.94 10.28
C ASP A 216 -26.13 3.56 10.81
N VAL A 217 -25.25 3.53 11.83
CA VAL A 217 -24.71 2.26 12.37
C VAL A 217 -25.45 1.82 13.62
N ALA A 218 -25.66 2.75 14.57
CA ALA A 218 -26.39 2.49 15.79
C ALA A 218 -26.96 3.77 16.38
N TRP A 219 -28.13 3.67 17.01
CA TRP A 219 -28.86 4.82 17.54
C TRP A 219 -29.63 4.45 18.79
N GLY A 220 -29.90 5.44 19.64
CA GLY A 220 -30.74 5.21 20.80
C GLY A 220 -31.05 6.51 21.54
N SER A 221 -32.13 6.46 22.30
CA SER A 221 -32.52 7.50 23.23
C SER A 221 -32.99 6.84 24.52
N GLU A 222 -32.63 7.42 25.65
CA GLU A 222 -33.00 6.91 26.95
C GLU A 222 -33.28 8.04 27.93
N VAL A 223 -34.29 7.84 28.78
CA VAL A 223 -34.56 8.66 29.95
C VAL A 223 -34.28 7.82 31.19
N ARG A 224 -33.34 8.25 32.03
CA ARG A 224 -32.97 7.59 33.29
C ARG A 224 -33.13 8.53 34.47
N THR A 225 -33.50 7.96 35.61
CA THR A 225 -33.45 8.63 36.91
C THR A 225 -32.24 8.13 37.70
N ASN A 226 -31.52 9.01 38.40
CA ASN A 226 -30.41 8.68 39.34
C ASN A 226 -29.10 8.19 38.69
N VAL A 227 -28.64 8.86 37.65
CA VAL A 227 -27.33 8.63 37.03
C VAL A 227 -26.27 9.53 37.71
N PRO A 228 -25.02 9.07 37.93
CA PRO A 228 -23.94 9.94 38.39
C PRO A 228 -23.86 11.22 37.55
N SER A 229 -23.49 12.34 38.15
CA SER A 229 -23.45 13.63 37.44
C SER A 229 -22.07 13.96 36.85
N SER A 230 -21.06 13.11 37.08
CA SER A 230 -19.69 13.37 36.64
C SER A 230 -19.34 12.69 35.31
N ILE A 231 -19.03 13.50 34.31
CA ILE A 231 -18.51 13.03 33.01
C ILE A 231 -17.13 13.58 32.68
N PHE A 232 -16.66 14.60 33.43
CA PHE A 232 -15.38 15.28 33.19
C PHE A 232 -14.79 15.78 34.52
N ASN A 233 -13.50 15.54 34.75
CA ASN A 233 -12.78 15.98 35.96
C ASN A 233 -11.41 16.61 35.62
N GLY A 234 -11.37 17.52 34.65
CA GLY A 234 -10.13 18.19 34.24
C GLY A 234 -9.13 17.27 33.53
N GLY A 235 -9.60 16.13 33.00
CA GLY A 235 -8.80 15.09 32.36
C GLY A 235 -9.63 14.28 31.37
N PRO A 236 -9.63 12.93 31.40
CA PRO A 236 -10.42 12.12 30.48
C PRO A 236 -11.93 12.38 30.66
N VAL A 237 -12.67 12.35 29.55
CA VAL A 237 -14.14 12.36 29.55
C VAL A 237 -14.64 10.94 29.45
N LEU A 238 -15.67 10.63 30.22
CA LEU A 238 -16.34 9.33 30.20
C LEU A 238 -17.85 9.56 30.21
N SER A 239 -18.50 9.31 29.07
CA SER A 239 -19.95 9.46 28.96
C SER A 239 -20.69 8.41 29.79
N HIS A 240 -21.95 8.70 30.06
CA HIS A 240 -22.87 7.69 30.59
C HIS A 240 -23.23 6.66 29.52
N PRO A 241 -23.47 5.39 29.92
CA PRO A 241 -23.95 4.39 29.00
C PRO A 241 -25.38 4.71 28.53
N VAL A 242 -25.62 4.63 27.22
CA VAL A 242 -26.95 4.76 26.59
C VAL A 242 -27.27 3.49 25.83
N LEU A 243 -28.49 2.98 25.97
CA LEU A 243 -28.98 1.86 25.17
C LEU A 243 -29.12 2.29 23.71
N VAL A 244 -28.50 1.54 22.81
CA VAL A 244 -28.57 1.75 21.36
C VAL A 244 -29.03 0.47 20.66
N THR A 245 -29.67 0.62 19.51
CA THR A 245 -29.99 -0.48 18.60
C THR A 245 -29.16 -0.29 17.34
N ASN A 246 -28.54 -1.36 16.83
CA ASN A 246 -27.79 -1.29 15.58
C ASN A 246 -28.67 -1.53 14.35
N VAL A 247 -28.09 -1.37 13.16
CA VAL A 247 -28.79 -1.61 11.88
C VAL A 247 -29.40 -3.01 11.72
N ALA A 248 -28.84 -4.01 12.41
CA ALA A 248 -29.36 -5.39 12.41
C ALA A 248 -30.46 -5.63 13.47
N GLY A 249 -30.87 -4.60 14.22
CA GLY A 249 -31.90 -4.69 15.25
C GLY A 249 -31.42 -5.27 16.58
N PHE A 250 -30.11 -5.48 16.76
CA PHE A 250 -29.56 -5.98 18.03
C PHE A 250 -29.35 -4.83 19.03
N PRO A 251 -29.79 -5.00 20.28
CA PRO A 251 -29.54 -4.01 21.34
C PRO A 251 -28.07 -4.04 21.77
N GLY A 252 -27.57 -2.89 22.20
CA GLY A 252 -26.24 -2.70 22.75
C GLY A 252 -26.17 -1.45 23.61
N THR A 253 -24.96 -1.13 24.08
CA THR A 253 -24.71 0.05 24.92
C THR A 253 -23.61 0.90 24.29
N LEU A 254 -23.88 2.19 24.10
CA LEU A 254 -22.89 3.19 23.73
C LEU A 254 -22.34 3.87 24.99
N ARG A 255 -21.03 3.86 25.15
CA ARG A 255 -20.31 4.63 26.16
C ARG A 255 -19.01 5.14 25.55
N ILE A 256 -18.78 6.44 25.58
CA ILE A 256 -17.64 7.08 24.94
C ILE A 256 -16.61 7.44 26.01
N SER A 257 -15.33 7.13 25.73
CA SER A 257 -14.20 7.55 26.57
C SER A 257 -13.20 8.32 25.72
N LEU A 258 -13.00 9.59 26.07
CA LEU A 258 -12.04 10.48 25.42
C LEU A 258 -10.90 10.76 26.40
N PRO A 259 -9.71 10.15 26.23
CA PRO A 259 -8.60 10.37 27.15
C PRO A 259 -8.05 11.81 27.12
N GLN A 260 -8.14 12.48 25.96
CA GLN A 260 -7.59 13.82 25.75
C GLN A 260 -8.52 14.64 24.84
N PRO A 261 -9.70 15.05 25.35
CA PRO A 261 -10.66 15.81 24.57
C PRO A 261 -10.25 17.29 24.48
N GLN A 262 -10.53 17.89 23.34
CA GLN A 262 -10.71 19.33 23.22
C GLN A 262 -12.06 19.70 23.84
N VAL A 263 -12.12 20.83 24.55
CA VAL A 263 -13.27 21.21 25.38
C VAL A 263 -13.73 22.62 25.04
N TRP A 264 -15.04 22.77 24.82
CA TRP A 264 -15.73 24.04 24.70
C TRP A 264 -16.87 24.08 25.72
N GLY A 265 -17.09 25.20 26.38
CA GLY A 265 -18.17 25.32 27.35
C GLY A 265 -18.79 26.70 27.41
N LEU A 266 -20.02 26.73 27.92
CA LEU A 266 -20.84 27.91 28.12
C LEU A 266 -21.60 27.76 29.44
N THR A 267 -21.74 28.85 30.18
CA THR A 267 -22.63 28.89 31.35
C THR A 267 -23.52 30.13 31.32
N ASN A 268 -24.83 29.94 31.47
CA ASN A 268 -25.80 31.03 31.50
C ASN A 268 -26.50 31.06 32.87
N GLN A 269 -26.57 32.22 33.51
CA GLN A 269 -27.36 32.41 34.72
C GLN A 269 -28.80 32.79 34.34
N LEU A 270 -29.78 32.04 34.85
CA LEU A 270 -31.20 32.28 34.58
C LEU A 270 -31.83 33.17 35.65
N ASP A 271 -31.46 32.92 36.91
CA ASP A 271 -31.75 33.73 38.07
C ASP A 271 -30.68 33.50 39.16
N ASP A 272 -30.86 34.07 40.35
CA ASP A 272 -29.90 33.95 41.47
C ASP A 272 -29.65 32.51 41.95
N THR A 273 -30.47 31.55 41.53
CA THR A 273 -30.45 30.15 41.99
C THR A 273 -30.41 29.12 40.87
N ASN A 274 -30.64 29.49 39.60
CA ASN A 274 -30.70 28.57 38.46
C ASN A 274 -29.67 28.94 37.38
N PHE A 275 -28.86 27.96 36.98
CA PHE A 275 -27.79 28.09 35.99
C PHE A 275 -27.91 27.01 34.91
N ILE A 276 -27.52 27.33 33.69
CA ILE A 276 -27.27 26.38 32.61
C ILE A 276 -25.77 26.22 32.45
N ALA A 277 -25.29 24.98 32.33
CA ALA A 277 -23.92 24.65 31.97
C ALA A 277 -23.92 23.71 30.75
N GLN A 278 -23.37 24.18 29.63
CA GLN A 278 -23.25 23.40 28.39
C GLN A 278 -21.78 23.14 28.08
N ALA A 279 -21.46 21.93 27.62
CA ALA A 279 -20.11 21.59 27.20
C ALA A 279 -20.10 20.71 25.95
N VAL A 280 -19.08 20.89 25.11
CA VAL A 280 -18.78 20.02 23.98
C VAL A 280 -17.37 19.46 24.19
N PHE A 281 -17.26 18.14 24.08
CA PHE A 281 -16.00 17.40 24.18
C PHE A 281 -15.76 16.68 22.85
N VAL A 282 -14.66 17.00 22.17
CA VAL A 282 -14.31 16.37 20.89
C VAL A 282 -12.91 15.82 20.96
N GLN A 283 -12.69 14.61 20.44
CA GLN A 283 -11.34 14.11 20.21
C GLN A 283 -11.19 13.63 18.78
N THR A 284 -10.14 14.12 18.10
CA THR A 284 -9.74 13.69 16.75
C THR A 284 -8.53 12.76 16.83
N GLY A 285 -8.36 11.93 15.80
CA GLY A 285 -7.26 10.96 15.71
C GLY A 285 -6.11 11.46 14.85
N SER A 286 -6.41 12.37 13.91
CA SER A 286 -5.46 12.98 12.99
C SER A 286 -5.24 14.46 13.33
N PRO A 287 -3.99 14.95 13.35
CA PRO A 287 -3.70 16.37 13.55
C PRO A 287 -4.14 17.24 12.36
N GLU A 288 -4.47 16.64 11.21
CA GLU A 288 -4.98 17.36 10.03
C GLU A 288 -6.47 17.72 10.13
N VAL A 289 -7.20 17.10 11.06
CA VAL A 289 -8.62 17.39 11.31
C VAL A 289 -8.71 18.45 12.39
N GLN A 290 -9.26 19.61 12.02
CA GLN A 290 -9.52 20.71 12.93
C GLN A 290 -10.98 20.68 13.40
N VAL A 291 -11.23 21.29 14.56
CA VAL A 291 -12.55 21.34 15.19
C VAL A 291 -12.89 22.80 15.46
N ASP A 292 -14.08 23.22 15.02
CA ASP A 292 -14.72 24.49 15.40
C ASP A 292 -16.08 24.18 16.03
N VAL A 293 -16.43 24.86 17.11
CA VAL A 293 -17.70 24.65 17.83
C VAL A 293 -18.39 25.99 17.98
N ARG A 294 -19.63 26.06 17.51
CA ARG A 294 -20.49 27.25 17.63
C ARG A 294 -21.75 26.94 18.40
N TRP A 295 -22.25 27.96 19.09
CA TRP A 295 -23.48 27.91 19.86
C TRP A 295 -24.49 28.88 19.24
N ILE A 296 -25.72 28.41 19.02
CA ILE A 296 -26.79 29.21 18.41
C ILE A 296 -27.94 29.33 19.38
N ASP A 297 -28.40 30.57 19.56
CA ASP A 297 -29.62 30.87 20.30
C ASP A 297 -30.84 30.31 19.57
N SER A 298 -31.75 29.70 20.33
CA SER A 298 -32.99 29.19 19.77
C SER A 298 -33.84 30.31 19.16
N PRO A 299 -34.40 30.15 17.94
CA PRO A 299 -35.32 31.12 17.34
C PRO A 299 -36.70 31.15 18.01
N ILE A 300 -36.94 30.33 19.05
CA ILE A 300 -38.21 30.34 19.80
C ILE A 300 -38.37 31.70 20.47
N ASN A 301 -39.40 32.42 20.05
CA ASN A 301 -39.77 33.71 20.60
C ASN A 301 -40.04 33.52 22.10
N PRO A 302 -39.38 34.26 23.01
CA PRO A 302 -39.60 34.14 24.46
C PRO A 302 -41.07 34.34 24.90
N ALA A 303 -41.92 34.88 24.01
CA ALA A 303 -43.36 34.96 24.18
C ALA A 303 -44.08 33.59 24.28
N ASP A 304 -43.51 32.50 23.75
CA ASP A 304 -44.08 31.14 23.82
C ASP A 304 -43.69 30.37 25.10
N GLY A 305 -42.99 31.02 26.03
CA GLY A 305 -42.79 30.54 27.41
C GLY A 305 -41.86 29.33 27.59
N PHE A 306 -41.13 28.91 26.54
CA PHE A 306 -40.34 27.67 26.55
C PHE A 306 -38.93 27.83 25.95
N ASN A 307 -38.20 28.88 26.34
CA ASN A 307 -36.76 28.95 26.11
C ASN A 307 -36.04 29.46 27.37
N PRO A 308 -35.59 28.57 28.28
CA PRO A 308 -34.90 28.96 29.49
C PRO A 308 -33.45 29.42 29.23
N GLY A 309 -33.02 29.69 27.99
CA GLY A 309 -31.65 30.14 27.68
C GLY A 309 -30.69 29.04 27.22
N TRP A 310 -31.22 27.93 26.71
CA TRP A 310 -30.43 26.86 26.07
C TRP A 310 -29.92 27.29 24.68
N GLN A 311 -28.69 26.88 24.35
CA GLN A 311 -28.11 27.04 23.02
C GLN A 311 -27.93 25.68 22.33
N THR A 312 -28.09 25.66 21.00
CA THR A 312 -27.79 24.49 20.16
C THR A 312 -26.29 24.46 19.85
N ALA A 313 -25.65 23.30 20.06
CA ALA A 313 -24.24 23.11 19.71
C ALA A 313 -24.12 22.66 18.25
N ILE A 314 -23.25 23.31 17.48
CA ILE A 314 -22.81 22.84 16.17
C ILE A 314 -21.31 22.58 16.20
N VAL A 315 -20.93 21.33 16.01
CA VAL A 315 -19.54 20.90 15.86
C VAL A 315 -19.21 20.80 14.38
N ARG A 316 -18.17 21.50 13.94
CA ARG A 316 -17.58 21.40 12.61
C ARG A 316 -16.25 20.69 12.72
N LEU A 317 -16.17 19.50 12.14
CA LEU A 317 -14.90 18.83 11.82
C LEU A 317 -14.50 19.26 10.42
N PHE A 318 -13.30 19.80 10.25
CA PHE A 318 -12.88 20.28 8.95
C PHE A 318 -11.40 20.04 8.65
N GLN A 319 -11.11 19.80 7.37
CA GLN A 319 -9.76 19.57 6.86
C GLN A 319 -9.56 20.42 5.60
N PRO A 320 -8.70 21.44 5.61
CA PRO A 320 -8.34 22.16 4.41
C PRO A 320 -7.47 21.27 3.49
N PHE A 321 -7.80 21.22 2.20
CA PHE A 321 -7.03 20.52 1.17
C PHE A 321 -6.94 21.37 -0.11
N THR A 322 -6.06 20.99 -1.04
CA THR A 322 -6.00 21.65 -2.35
C THR A 322 -6.77 20.79 -3.35
N ASN A 323 -7.83 21.33 -3.94
CA ASN A 323 -8.59 20.62 -4.97
C ASN A 323 -7.72 20.45 -6.21
N ILE A 324 -7.50 19.21 -6.63
CA ILE A 324 -6.60 18.92 -7.73
C ILE A 324 -7.17 19.31 -9.10
N ILE A 325 -8.46 19.59 -9.19
CA ILE A 325 -9.18 20.01 -10.39
C ILE A 325 -9.08 21.53 -10.58
N THR A 326 -9.44 22.29 -9.56
CA THR A 326 -9.47 23.78 -9.63
C THR A 326 -8.14 24.41 -9.23
N GLY A 327 -7.28 23.70 -8.50
CA GLY A 327 -6.06 24.24 -7.90
C GLY A 327 -6.31 25.16 -6.70
N LEU A 328 -7.58 25.35 -6.30
CA LEU A 328 -7.97 26.20 -5.18
C LEU A 328 -7.93 25.42 -3.87
N ARG A 329 -7.71 26.12 -2.76
CA ARG A 329 -7.92 25.55 -1.42
C ARG A 329 -9.43 25.34 -1.20
N GLN A 330 -9.78 24.14 -0.78
CA GLN A 330 -11.11 23.73 -0.37
C GLN A 330 -11.03 23.12 1.02
N THR A 331 -12.20 22.84 1.60
CA THR A 331 -12.30 22.25 2.92
C THR A 331 -13.26 21.07 2.86
N ASN A 332 -12.83 19.91 3.35
CA ASN A 332 -13.71 18.80 3.62
C ASN A 332 -14.33 19.01 5.00
N GLU A 333 -15.64 18.88 5.13
CA GLU A 333 -16.36 19.26 6.34
C GLU A 333 -17.39 18.20 6.75
N ILE A 334 -17.57 18.05 8.06
CA ILE A 334 -18.65 17.30 8.71
C ILE A 334 -19.20 18.19 9.82
N PHE A 335 -20.50 18.44 9.78
CA PHE A 335 -21.25 19.14 10.80
C PHE A 335 -22.04 18.15 11.63
N ILE A 336 -22.01 18.32 12.96
CA ILE A 336 -22.83 17.61 13.92
C ILE A 336 -23.61 18.68 14.70
N VAL A 337 -24.92 18.66 14.57
CA VAL A 337 -25.83 19.60 15.24
C VAL A 337 -26.56 18.85 16.34
N ASP A 338 -26.53 19.41 17.54
CA ASP A 338 -27.18 18.84 18.72
C ASP A 338 -28.21 19.81 19.32
N SER A 339 -29.47 19.43 19.16
CA SER A 339 -30.65 20.16 19.64
C SER A 339 -31.30 19.51 20.86
N LEU A 340 -30.68 18.49 21.47
CA LEU A 340 -31.27 17.73 22.58
C LEU A 340 -31.85 18.62 23.70
N PRO A 341 -31.18 19.72 24.15
CA PRO A 341 -31.71 20.57 25.21
C PRO A 341 -33.01 21.32 24.87
N LEU A 342 -33.34 21.42 23.57
CA LEU A 342 -34.53 22.12 23.07
C LEU A 342 -35.66 21.16 22.71
N THR A 343 -35.38 19.85 22.60
CA THR A 343 -36.36 18.85 22.18
C THR A 343 -37.18 18.31 23.35
N THR A 344 -38.50 18.23 23.18
CA THR A 344 -39.43 17.65 24.17
C THR A 344 -39.91 16.24 23.82
N ASN A 345 -39.64 15.77 22.59
CA ASN A 345 -39.99 14.44 22.11
C ASN A 345 -38.73 13.65 21.75
N TYR A 346 -38.35 12.71 22.61
CA TYR A 346 -37.10 11.92 22.51
C TYR A 346 -37.28 10.66 21.65
N ALA A 347 -37.59 10.87 20.36
CA ALA A 347 -37.82 9.80 19.40
C ALA A 347 -36.58 9.48 18.54
N THR A 348 -36.58 8.31 17.91
CA THR A 348 -35.69 7.99 16.79
C THR A 348 -36.45 8.19 15.48
N LEU A 349 -35.78 8.77 14.47
CA LEU A 349 -36.33 9.02 13.16
C LEU A 349 -35.89 7.91 12.21
N THR A 350 -36.81 7.36 11.44
CA THR A 350 -36.49 6.33 10.44
C THR A 350 -35.92 6.98 9.19
N ASN A 351 -34.77 6.48 8.73
CA ASN A 351 -34.19 6.90 7.46
C ASN A 351 -35.00 6.28 6.31
N LEU A 352 -35.52 7.11 5.40
CA LEU A 352 -36.29 6.65 4.23
C LEU A 352 -35.43 6.40 2.99
N ALA A 353 -34.18 6.85 2.98
CA ALA A 353 -33.22 6.64 1.90
C ALA A 353 -32.31 5.40 2.10
N GLY A 354 -32.32 4.81 3.29
CA GLY A 354 -31.45 3.69 3.66
C GLY A 354 -32.00 2.89 4.85
N PHE A 355 -31.19 1.98 5.38
CA PHE A 355 -31.54 1.27 6.61
C PHE A 355 -31.07 2.06 7.82
N GLY A 356 -31.95 2.18 8.81
CA GLY A 356 -31.60 2.59 10.15
C GLY A 356 -32.36 3.80 10.64
N GLN A 357 -31.94 4.31 11.80
CA GLN A 357 -32.55 5.46 12.44
C GLN A 357 -31.47 6.35 13.04
N ARG A 358 -31.84 7.59 13.37
CA ARG A 358 -31.02 8.46 14.21
C ARG A 358 -31.87 9.09 15.31
N PRO A 359 -31.28 9.51 16.44
CA PRO A 359 -32.00 10.30 17.43
C PRO A 359 -32.50 11.62 16.80
N ALA A 360 -33.75 11.99 17.04
CA ALA A 360 -34.34 13.20 16.43
C ALA A 360 -33.62 14.50 16.82
N ALA A 361 -32.94 14.51 17.97
CA ALA A 361 -32.16 15.62 18.48
C ALA A 361 -30.82 15.85 17.76
N LEU A 362 -30.32 14.85 17.02
CA LEU A 362 -29.02 14.90 16.35
C LEU A 362 -29.18 14.98 14.83
N TYR A 363 -28.40 15.86 14.22
CA TYR A 363 -28.31 16.00 12.77
C TYR A 363 -26.85 16.01 12.32
N VAL A 364 -26.58 15.34 11.20
CA VAL A 364 -25.24 15.27 10.60
C VAL A 364 -25.31 15.67 9.13
N SER A 365 -24.34 16.45 8.68
CA SER A 365 -24.32 17.00 7.32
C SER A 365 -22.91 17.29 6.84
N ARG A 366 -22.67 17.18 5.53
CA ARG A 366 -21.48 17.73 4.87
C ARG A 366 -21.72 19.12 4.28
N THR A 367 -22.98 19.55 4.25
CA THR A 367 -23.38 20.86 3.76
C THR A 367 -23.31 21.87 4.90
N LEU A 368 -22.82 23.06 4.61
CA LEU A 368 -22.75 24.15 5.57
C LEU A 368 -24.16 24.55 6.05
N PRO A 369 -24.47 24.44 7.36
CA PRO A 369 -25.72 24.97 7.91
C PRO A 369 -25.73 26.50 7.85
N CYS A 370 -26.82 27.14 7.43
CA CYS A 370 -26.88 28.61 7.36
C CYS A 370 -26.64 29.29 8.69
N GLU A 371 -27.12 28.68 9.76
CA GLU A 371 -27.03 29.17 11.12
C GLU A 371 -25.57 29.20 11.59
N PHE A 372 -24.70 28.40 10.96
CA PHE A 372 -23.27 28.44 11.21
C PHE A 372 -22.65 29.74 10.66
N ASP A 373 -23.10 30.27 9.52
CA ASP A 373 -22.53 31.42 8.79
C ASP A 373 -23.35 32.73 8.88
N ALA A 374 -24.64 32.66 9.22
CA ALA A 374 -25.59 33.78 9.17
C ALA A 374 -25.48 34.79 10.33
N LEU A 375 -24.58 34.56 11.27
CA LEU A 375 -24.27 35.51 12.33
C LEU A 375 -22.99 36.27 11.93
N PRO A 376 -22.96 37.62 11.97
CA PRO A 376 -21.68 38.32 11.92
C PRO A 376 -20.78 37.74 13.01
N SER A 377 -19.46 37.74 12.81
CA SER A 377 -18.45 37.40 13.83
C SER A 377 -18.49 38.42 14.98
N GLY A 378 -19.59 38.43 15.72
CA GLY A 378 -20.01 39.43 16.68
C GLY A 378 -20.72 38.74 17.83
N ASN A 379 -19.89 38.39 18.82
CA ASN A 379 -20.19 37.88 20.16
C ASN A 379 -20.83 36.48 20.16
N VAL A 380 -20.07 35.37 20.22
CA VAL A 380 -19.06 35.07 21.24
C VAL A 380 -17.77 34.58 20.58
N THR A 381 -16.79 35.47 20.44
CA THR A 381 -15.39 35.06 20.44
C THR A 381 -15.10 34.47 21.81
N ASN A 382 -15.14 33.15 21.95
CA ASN A 382 -14.18 32.51 22.85
C ASN A 382 -12.88 32.47 22.06
N GLU A 383 -12.07 33.51 22.24
CA GLU A 383 -10.63 33.33 22.09
C GLU A 383 -10.24 32.03 22.82
N ALA A 384 -9.31 31.30 22.23
CA ALA A 384 -8.71 30.14 22.85
C ALA A 384 -8.38 30.42 24.34
N GLY A 385 -9.13 29.79 25.27
CA GLY A 385 -8.72 29.67 26.67
C GLY A 385 -9.48 30.45 27.76
N ALA A 386 -10.79 30.73 27.67
CA ALA A 386 -11.47 31.49 28.73
C ALA A 386 -12.84 30.97 29.23
N THR A 387 -12.99 29.66 29.43
CA THR A 387 -13.59 29.19 30.69
C THR A 387 -12.50 28.40 31.36
N ASP A 388 -12.13 28.77 32.59
CA ASP A 388 -11.13 28.05 33.35
C ASP A 388 -11.43 26.55 33.25
N LEU A 389 -10.52 25.73 32.69
CA LEU A 389 -10.72 24.28 32.61
C LEU A 389 -11.02 23.72 34.00
N THR A 390 -10.57 24.42 35.06
CA THR A 390 -10.93 24.12 36.44
C THR A 390 -12.39 24.45 36.78
N LEU A 391 -12.99 25.50 36.21
CA LEU A 391 -14.42 25.81 36.34
C LEU A 391 -15.27 24.73 35.65
N LEU A 392 -14.99 24.40 34.38
CA LEU A 392 -15.72 23.33 33.70
C LEU A 392 -15.48 21.96 34.34
N ALA A 393 -14.24 21.68 34.78
CA ALA A 393 -13.96 20.49 35.58
C ALA A 393 -14.78 20.49 36.85
N SER A 394 -14.88 21.60 37.59
CA SER A 394 -15.66 21.67 38.82
C SER A 394 -17.17 21.50 38.59
N LEU A 395 -17.71 22.06 37.51
CA LEU A 395 -19.13 21.98 37.16
C LEU A 395 -19.53 20.58 36.71
N PHE A 396 -18.68 19.90 35.94
CA PHE A 396 -18.94 18.54 35.44
C PHE A 396 -18.30 17.42 36.29
N ASN A 397 -17.71 17.76 37.46
CA ASN A 397 -17.15 16.82 38.45
C ASN A 397 -17.90 16.92 39.80
N VAL A 398 -19.18 16.58 39.84
CA VAL A 398 -19.95 16.66 41.09
C VAL A 398 -19.89 15.32 41.81
N THR A 399 -18.92 15.16 42.72
CA THR A 399 -18.67 13.89 43.41
C THR A 399 -19.46 13.68 44.71
N ASN A 400 -20.19 14.69 45.22
CA ASN A 400 -20.72 14.64 46.60
C ASN A 400 -22.16 15.16 46.85
N ALA A 401 -23.07 15.25 45.86
CA ALA A 401 -24.47 15.66 46.10
C ALA A 401 -25.47 14.46 46.00
N PRO A 402 -26.53 14.39 46.83
CA PRO A 402 -27.57 13.35 46.71
C PRO A 402 -28.31 13.44 45.36
N PRO A 403 -28.66 12.30 44.73
CA PRO A 403 -29.13 12.26 43.35
C PRO A 403 -30.61 12.65 43.25
N ILE A 404 -30.91 13.83 42.71
CA ILE A 404 -32.18 14.05 42.01
C ILE A 404 -31.83 14.55 40.61
N THR A 405 -31.53 13.60 39.72
CA THR A 405 -31.24 13.90 38.31
C THR A 405 -32.25 13.15 37.44
N THR A 406 -33.14 13.90 36.78
CA THR A 406 -33.80 13.41 35.57
C THR A 406 -32.79 13.61 34.45
N ASN A 407 -32.28 12.53 33.86
CA ASN A 407 -31.30 12.57 32.78
C ASN A 407 -31.93 12.02 31.50
N THR A 408 -31.79 12.76 30.41
CA THR A 408 -32.09 12.26 29.07
C THR A 408 -30.80 12.23 28.27
N ALA A 409 -30.52 11.10 27.63
CA ALA A 409 -29.34 10.96 26.80
C ALA A 409 -29.67 10.23 25.49
N VAL A 410 -28.93 10.60 24.45
CA VAL A 410 -29.00 9.98 23.14
C VAL A 410 -27.62 9.48 22.73
N GLY A 411 -27.60 8.38 22.00
CA GLY A 411 -26.40 7.79 21.43
C GLY A 411 -26.56 7.62 19.94
N TYR A 412 -25.53 7.95 19.19
CA TYR A 412 -25.51 7.79 17.74
C TYR A 412 -24.13 7.38 17.25
N ARG A 413 -24.10 6.44 16.31
CA ARG A 413 -22.92 6.00 15.59
C ARG A 413 -23.22 6.07 14.11
N PHE A 414 -22.35 6.73 13.37
CA PHE A 414 -22.50 6.85 11.93
C PHE A 414 -21.14 6.75 11.23
N LEU A 415 -21.15 6.21 10.01
CA LEU A 415 -20.01 6.30 9.10
C LEU A 415 -20.12 7.59 8.31
N ALA A 416 -18.98 8.23 8.04
CA ALA A 416 -18.90 9.42 7.20
C ALA A 416 -18.10 9.10 5.92
N ASP A 417 -18.53 8.10 5.18
CA ASP A 417 -17.84 7.60 4.01
C ASP A 417 -18.50 8.21 2.75
N PRO A 418 -17.89 9.22 2.10
CA PRO A 418 -18.43 9.81 0.89
C PRO A 418 -18.62 8.70 -0.17
N ILE A 419 -19.88 8.40 -0.45
CA ILE A 419 -20.33 7.58 -1.58
C ILE A 419 -19.75 6.15 -1.60
N GLN A 420 -19.91 5.45 -0.47
CA GLN A 420 -19.85 3.98 -0.42
C GLN A 420 -21.19 3.33 -0.02
N THR A 421 -22.26 4.12 0.20
CA THR A 421 -23.49 3.55 0.76
C THR A 421 -24.29 2.78 -0.28
N ALA A 422 -24.08 1.46 -0.21
CA ALA A 422 -25.07 0.40 -0.39
C ALA A 422 -26.53 0.91 -0.46
N ALA A 423 -27.04 1.03 -1.68
CA ALA A 423 -28.47 0.87 -1.88
C ALA A 423 -28.78 -0.63 -1.69
N PHE A 424 -29.48 -0.96 -0.59
CA PHE A 424 -30.07 -2.27 -0.27
C PHE A 424 -29.18 -3.37 0.35
N GLY A 425 -28.62 -3.10 1.53
CA GLY A 425 -28.47 -4.07 2.65
C GLY A 425 -27.44 -5.20 2.53
N PRO A 426 -26.98 -5.80 3.65
CA PRO A 426 -26.38 -7.13 3.62
C PRO A 426 -27.45 -8.15 3.18
N PRO A 427 -27.15 -9.10 2.27
CA PRO A 427 -25.81 -9.61 1.94
C PRO A 427 -25.32 -9.30 0.52
N TYR A 428 -25.87 -8.33 -0.21
CA TYR A 428 -25.49 -8.14 -1.62
C TYR A 428 -24.52 -6.97 -1.80
N PRO A 429 -23.24 -7.22 -2.14
CA PRO A 429 -22.37 -6.15 -2.60
C PRO A 429 -22.97 -5.57 -3.89
N ILE A 430 -23.40 -4.31 -3.86
CA ILE A 430 -23.68 -3.56 -5.09
C ILE A 430 -22.34 -3.40 -5.83
N SER A 431 -22.36 -3.65 -7.14
CA SER A 431 -21.17 -3.39 -7.95
C SER A 431 -20.86 -1.90 -7.90
N ILE A 432 -19.56 -1.55 -7.79
CA ILE A 432 -19.08 -0.17 -7.81
C ILE A 432 -19.58 0.61 -9.03
N THR A 433 -19.92 -0.08 -10.13
CA THR A 433 -20.49 0.51 -11.34
C THR A 433 -21.86 1.17 -11.13
N ASN A 434 -22.52 0.89 -10.01
CA ASN A 434 -23.80 1.49 -9.63
C ASN A 434 -23.66 2.55 -8.52
N SER A 435 -22.43 2.87 -8.07
CA SER A 435 -22.18 3.93 -7.07
C SER A 435 -22.57 5.32 -7.59
N ALA A 436 -22.94 6.27 -6.74
CA ALA A 436 -23.17 7.65 -7.17
C ALA A 436 -21.84 8.36 -7.50
N GLY A 437 -21.87 9.56 -8.11
CA GLY A 437 -20.66 10.37 -8.30
C GLY A 437 -19.64 9.76 -9.26
N ARG A 438 -20.09 9.35 -10.46
CA ARG A 438 -19.27 8.62 -11.44
C ARG A 438 -18.84 9.47 -12.62
N VAL A 439 -17.62 9.20 -13.10
CA VAL A 439 -17.13 9.64 -14.40
C VAL A 439 -16.82 8.43 -15.25
N GLU A 440 -17.53 8.28 -16.37
CA GLU A 440 -17.38 7.18 -17.33
C GLU A 440 -16.84 7.73 -18.65
N ILE A 441 -15.69 7.22 -19.09
CA ILE A 441 -15.02 7.62 -20.32
C ILE A 441 -14.88 6.39 -21.21
N ILE A 442 -15.53 6.40 -22.38
CA ILE A 442 -15.55 5.28 -23.32
C ILE A 442 -15.11 5.78 -24.70
N ALA A 443 -13.94 5.34 -25.17
CA ALA A 443 -13.34 5.80 -26.42
C ALA A 443 -12.66 4.69 -27.23
N GLU A 444 -12.61 4.82 -28.56
CA GLU A 444 -11.63 4.06 -29.35
C GLU A 444 -10.24 4.69 -29.18
N THR A 445 -10.13 6.01 -29.32
CA THR A 445 -8.89 6.79 -29.13
C THR A 445 -9.10 7.88 -28.08
N LEU A 446 -8.23 7.92 -27.07
CA LEU A 446 -8.34 8.82 -25.91
C LEU A 446 -7.04 9.59 -25.67
N ASP A 447 -7.10 10.91 -25.65
CA ASP A 447 -6.02 11.78 -25.17
C ASP A 447 -6.48 12.57 -23.93
N MET A 448 -5.81 12.28 -22.81
CA MET A 448 -6.04 12.86 -21.48
C MET A 448 -4.88 13.75 -21.04
N THR A 449 -4.00 14.16 -21.94
CA THR A 449 -2.85 15.00 -21.60
C THR A 449 -3.29 16.26 -20.85
N ARG A 450 -2.83 16.41 -19.60
CA ARG A 450 -3.18 17.50 -18.68
C ARG A 450 -4.67 17.60 -18.34
N ALA A 451 -5.45 16.54 -18.53
CA ALA A 451 -6.84 16.50 -18.08
C ALA A 451 -6.92 16.48 -16.54
N ARG A 452 -7.99 17.08 -16.01
CA ARG A 452 -8.33 17.09 -14.59
C ARG A 452 -9.67 16.37 -14.42
N ILE A 453 -9.65 15.19 -13.83
CA ILE A 453 -10.85 14.36 -13.68
C ILE A 453 -11.12 14.10 -12.20
N ARG A 454 -12.37 14.23 -11.76
CA ARG A 454 -12.77 13.89 -10.38
C ARG A 454 -14.07 13.11 -10.38
N GLY A 455 -14.05 11.91 -9.81
CA GLY A 455 -15.22 11.11 -9.49
C GLY A 455 -15.30 10.93 -7.98
N GLU A 456 -16.40 11.35 -7.36
CA GLU A 456 -16.58 11.16 -5.90
C GLU A 456 -16.78 9.69 -5.53
N GLY A 457 -17.37 8.88 -6.43
CA GLY A 457 -17.52 7.44 -6.28
C GLY A 457 -16.57 6.63 -7.15
N LEU A 458 -16.69 6.73 -8.48
CA LEU A 458 -15.94 5.90 -9.45
C LEU A 458 -15.43 6.71 -10.64
N VAL A 459 -14.22 6.39 -11.10
CA VAL A 459 -13.73 6.74 -12.45
C VAL A 459 -13.56 5.46 -13.27
N ASP A 460 -14.36 5.30 -14.33
CA ASP A 460 -14.30 4.18 -15.28
C ASP A 460 -13.76 4.68 -16.63
N ILE A 461 -12.59 4.18 -17.05
CA ILE A 461 -11.93 4.56 -18.29
C ILE A 461 -11.74 3.33 -19.18
N LYS A 462 -12.40 3.36 -20.34
CA LYS A 462 -12.32 2.35 -21.38
C LYS A 462 -11.81 2.99 -22.66
N ALA A 463 -10.59 2.61 -23.07
CA ALA A 463 -9.95 3.12 -24.28
C ALA A 463 -9.23 2.01 -25.04
N ASP A 464 -9.56 1.80 -26.32
CA ASP A 464 -8.81 0.85 -27.16
C ASP A 464 -7.39 1.36 -27.45
N THR A 465 -7.21 2.68 -27.53
CA THR A 465 -5.95 3.38 -27.73
C THR A 465 -5.87 4.61 -26.82
N LEU A 466 -5.15 4.49 -25.70
CA LEU A 466 -4.77 5.63 -24.86
C LEU A 466 -3.54 6.32 -25.47
N VAL A 467 -3.75 7.46 -26.13
CA VAL A 467 -2.69 8.26 -26.78
C VAL A 467 -1.76 8.86 -25.74
N GLY A 468 -2.29 9.28 -24.59
CA GLY A 468 -1.48 9.79 -23.50
C GLY A 468 -2.29 10.29 -22.31
N SER A 469 -1.69 10.17 -21.13
CA SER A 469 -2.17 10.69 -19.85
C SER A 469 -1.13 11.59 -19.18
N SER A 470 -0.18 12.13 -19.96
CA SER A 470 0.94 12.88 -19.38
C SER A 470 0.44 14.09 -18.59
N ARG A 471 0.86 14.19 -17.33
CA ARG A 471 0.42 15.23 -16.38
C ARG A 471 -1.10 15.29 -16.19
N ALA A 472 -1.84 14.23 -16.49
CA ALA A 472 -3.21 14.09 -16.02
C ALA A 472 -3.22 14.11 -14.48
N ARG A 473 -4.37 14.48 -13.93
CA ARG A 473 -4.69 14.31 -12.52
C ARG A 473 -6.10 13.78 -12.44
N VAL A 474 -6.23 12.58 -11.89
CA VAL A 474 -7.52 11.94 -11.66
C VAL A 474 -7.68 11.75 -10.16
N ASP A 475 -8.84 12.17 -9.65
CA ASP A 475 -9.21 12.11 -8.24
C ASP A 475 -10.42 11.18 -8.08
N SER A 476 -10.20 10.00 -7.54
CA SER A 476 -11.27 9.11 -7.11
C SER A 476 -10.74 8.11 -6.09
N VAL A 477 -11.65 7.57 -5.28
CA VAL A 477 -11.33 6.46 -4.38
C VAL A 477 -11.30 5.15 -5.16
N ASN A 478 -12.14 5.00 -6.19
CA ASN A 478 -12.32 3.75 -6.92
C ASN A 478 -12.11 3.94 -8.43
N TYR A 479 -11.47 2.96 -9.07
CA TYR A 479 -11.15 2.99 -10.51
C TYR A 479 -11.53 1.69 -11.21
N ASN A 480 -12.00 1.82 -12.45
CA ASN A 480 -12.06 0.76 -13.44
C ASN A 480 -11.26 1.18 -14.67
N LEU A 481 -10.29 0.37 -15.08
CA LEU A 481 -9.37 0.70 -16.16
C LEU A 481 -9.33 -0.42 -17.18
N ASN A 482 -9.74 -0.11 -18.41
CA ASN A 482 -9.61 -0.98 -19.56
C ASN A 482 -8.88 -0.20 -20.66
N LEU A 483 -7.56 -0.34 -20.70
CA LEU A 483 -6.67 0.51 -21.47
C LEU A 483 -5.91 -0.31 -22.51
N GLY A 484 -5.91 0.18 -23.74
CA GLY A 484 -5.17 -0.41 -24.85
C GLY A 484 -4.23 0.59 -25.51
N HIS A 485 -3.23 0.10 -26.23
CA HIS A 485 -2.48 0.86 -27.22
C HIS A 485 -1.92 -0.10 -28.30
N PRO A 486 -1.85 0.29 -29.59
CA PRO A 486 -1.35 -0.59 -30.63
C PRO A 486 0.16 -0.86 -30.50
N ASN A 487 0.90 0.11 -29.94
CA ASN A 487 2.32 0.02 -29.63
C ASN A 487 2.47 0.00 -28.11
N GLU A 488 3.17 0.97 -27.53
CA GLU A 488 3.41 1.07 -26.09
C GLU A 488 2.23 1.66 -25.30
N LEU A 489 1.79 0.98 -24.25
CA LEU A 489 0.83 1.51 -23.29
C LEU A 489 1.57 1.95 -22.02
N LYS A 490 1.42 3.23 -21.68
CA LYS A 490 1.96 3.80 -20.44
C LYS A 490 0.82 4.23 -19.52
N VAL A 491 0.71 3.58 -18.36
CA VAL A 491 -0.26 3.91 -17.31
C VAL A 491 0.43 4.82 -16.30
N THR A 492 0.15 6.12 -16.39
CA THR A 492 0.79 7.15 -15.56
C THR A 492 -0.14 8.33 -15.29
N GLY A 493 -0.16 8.83 -14.06
CA GLY A 493 -0.96 9.99 -13.65
C GLY A 493 -2.47 9.76 -13.70
N ILE A 494 -2.90 8.49 -13.72
CA ILE A 494 -4.31 8.06 -13.73
C ILE A 494 -4.72 7.61 -12.33
N VAL A 495 -3.89 6.85 -11.61
CA VAL A 495 -4.22 6.36 -10.27
C VAL A 495 -3.21 6.94 -9.27
N PRO A 496 -3.57 7.99 -8.50
CA PRO A 496 -2.74 8.45 -7.39
C PRO A 496 -2.79 7.41 -6.26
N PRO A 497 -1.75 7.26 -5.42
CA PRO A 497 -1.75 6.26 -4.35
C PRO A 497 -2.77 6.53 -3.23
N PHE A 498 -3.14 7.80 -3.03
CA PHE A 498 -4.11 8.28 -2.04
C PHE A 498 -4.86 9.48 -2.59
N VAL A 499 -6.10 9.68 -2.13
CA VAL A 499 -6.89 10.88 -2.40
C VAL A 499 -7.30 11.60 -1.10
N PRO A 500 -7.36 12.95 -1.11
CA PRO A 500 -7.80 13.70 0.06
C PRO A 500 -9.32 13.55 0.22
N ARG A 501 -9.73 12.76 1.21
CA ARG A 501 -11.14 12.56 1.59
C ARG A 501 -11.21 12.48 3.11
N MET A 502 -12.13 13.24 3.69
CA MET A 502 -12.49 13.05 5.09
C MET A 502 -13.42 11.85 5.18
N ASN A 503 -12.94 10.73 5.70
CA ASN A 503 -13.60 9.42 5.64
C ASN A 503 -13.39 8.67 6.97
N THR A 504 -14.18 7.63 7.24
CA THR A 504 -14.11 6.81 8.46
C THR A 504 -13.65 5.36 8.25
N LEU A 505 -13.51 4.92 6.99
CA LEU A 505 -13.13 3.56 6.55
C LEU A 505 -13.84 2.47 7.34
N GLY A 506 -15.17 2.56 7.44
CA GLY A 506 -15.97 1.56 8.15
C GLY A 506 -15.88 1.62 9.69
N THR A 507 -15.14 2.58 10.28
CA THR A 507 -15.09 2.77 11.74
C THR A 507 -15.91 4.00 12.17
N PRO A 508 -17.07 3.86 12.82
CA PRO A 508 -18.00 4.96 13.01
C PRO A 508 -17.49 6.07 13.93
N ILE A 509 -17.85 7.31 13.58
CA ILE A 509 -17.86 8.42 14.53
C ILE A 509 -18.91 8.11 15.58
N GLN A 510 -18.59 8.36 16.85
CA GLN A 510 -19.51 8.13 17.96
C GLN A 510 -19.91 9.46 18.57
N VAL A 511 -21.20 9.64 18.77
CA VAL A 511 -21.79 10.83 19.37
C VAL A 511 -22.66 10.42 20.55
N TRP A 512 -22.44 11.08 21.67
CA TRP A 512 -23.28 10.99 22.85
C TRP A 512 -23.71 12.41 23.22
N SER A 513 -25.00 12.61 23.46
CA SER A 513 -25.50 13.86 24.01
C SER A 513 -26.37 13.56 25.23
N GLY A 514 -26.23 14.36 26.28
CA GLY A 514 -26.99 14.18 27.51
C GLY A 514 -27.39 15.51 28.14
N VAL A 515 -28.57 15.52 28.75
CA VAL A 515 -29.09 16.63 29.56
C VAL A 515 -29.51 16.11 30.93
N TRP A 516 -29.10 16.80 31.99
CA TRP A 516 -29.46 16.41 33.36
C TRP A 516 -29.51 17.63 34.28
N THR A 517 -30.25 17.51 35.37
CA THR A 517 -30.30 18.52 36.42
C THR A 517 -29.42 18.10 37.59
N ASN A 518 -28.80 19.03 38.30
CA ASN A 518 -28.18 18.77 39.60
C ASN A 518 -28.43 19.95 40.54
N VAL A 519 -28.41 19.72 41.85
CA VAL A 519 -28.48 20.77 42.85
C VAL A 519 -27.14 20.81 43.58
N GLN A 520 -26.41 21.91 43.39
CA GLN A 520 -25.22 22.19 44.18
C GLN A 520 -25.63 22.96 45.43
N LEU A 521 -25.41 22.33 46.58
CA LEU A 521 -25.64 22.95 47.88
C LEU A 521 -24.41 23.77 48.24
N THR A 522 -24.56 25.09 48.35
CA THR A 522 -23.54 25.98 48.88
C THR A 522 -23.91 26.36 50.32
N GLU A 523 -23.04 26.02 51.27
CA GLU A 523 -23.18 26.49 52.65
C GLU A 523 -22.73 27.94 52.75
N ILE A 524 -23.66 28.84 53.04
CA ILE A 524 -23.33 30.21 53.43
C ILE A 524 -23.38 30.27 54.96
N VAL A 525 -22.20 30.44 55.56
CA VAL A 525 -22.07 30.72 56.99
C VAL A 525 -22.26 32.22 57.19
N VAL A 526 -23.47 32.64 57.58
CA VAL A 526 -23.70 34.00 58.05
C VAL A 526 -23.55 34.00 59.57
N PRO A 527 -22.62 34.80 60.15
CA PRO A 527 -22.60 35.00 61.59
C PRO A 527 -23.85 35.79 61.97
N ASP A 528 -24.80 35.16 62.67
CA ASP A 528 -25.90 35.88 63.30
C ASP A 528 -25.32 36.69 64.48
N THR A 529 -25.44 38.01 64.41
CA THR A 529 -24.98 38.92 65.45
C THR A 529 -25.76 38.80 66.77
N ASN A 530 -26.86 38.04 66.81
CA ASN A 530 -27.69 37.86 67.98
C ASN A 530 -27.52 36.51 68.70
N ASP A 531 -26.74 35.57 68.14
CA ASP A 531 -26.51 34.26 68.75
C ASP A 531 -25.19 34.20 69.56
N PRO A 532 -25.11 33.35 70.63
CA PRO A 532 -23.88 33.16 71.40
C PRO A 532 -22.71 32.69 70.52
N PRO A 533 -21.45 33.04 70.86
CA PRO A 533 -20.28 32.64 70.07
C PRO A 533 -20.20 31.11 69.95
N GLY A 534 -20.39 30.59 68.74
CA GLY A 534 -20.32 29.15 68.44
C GLY A 534 -21.55 28.57 67.73
N LEU A 535 -22.64 29.31 67.59
CA LEU A 535 -23.77 28.94 66.73
C LEU A 535 -23.68 29.73 65.42
N SER A 536 -23.48 29.03 64.31
CA SER A 536 -23.63 29.60 62.98
C SER A 536 -24.93 29.12 62.38
N VAL A 537 -25.70 30.02 61.79
CA VAL A 537 -26.80 29.63 60.91
C VAL A 537 -26.16 29.26 59.58
N THR A 538 -25.98 27.97 59.34
CA THR A 538 -25.60 27.45 58.03
C THR A 538 -26.83 27.56 57.14
N ASN A 539 -26.93 28.63 56.34
CA ASN A 539 -27.97 28.70 55.33
C ASN A 539 -27.47 27.93 54.11
N VAL A 540 -28.11 26.80 53.81
CA VAL A 540 -27.79 26.01 52.63
C VAL A 540 -28.59 26.58 51.47
N ILE A 541 -27.93 27.31 50.57
CA ILE A 541 -28.56 27.72 49.31
C ILE A 541 -28.36 26.59 48.30
N GLY A 542 -29.46 26.03 47.81
CA GLY A 542 -29.43 25.13 46.66
C GLY A 542 -29.36 25.93 45.38
N THR A 543 -28.26 25.80 44.65
CA THR A 543 -28.15 26.29 43.26
C THR A 543 -28.47 25.13 42.33
N ASN A 544 -29.47 25.30 41.47
CA ASN A 544 -29.85 24.32 40.48
C ASN A 544 -29.04 24.55 39.21
N PHE A 545 -28.38 23.50 38.73
CA PHE A 545 -27.70 23.48 37.46
C PHE A 545 -28.43 22.58 36.48
N LEU A 546 -28.73 23.11 35.31
CA LEU A 546 -29.15 22.39 34.13
C LEU A 546 -27.92 22.12 33.27
N TYR A 547 -27.53 20.86 33.11
CA TYR A 547 -26.37 20.46 32.34
C TYR A 547 -26.77 19.98 30.96
N HIS A 548 -25.95 20.30 29.98
CA HIS A 548 -25.92 19.68 28.67
C HIS A 548 -24.48 19.33 28.33
N ALA A 549 -24.26 18.13 27.79
CA ALA A 549 -22.97 17.77 27.26
C ALA A 549 -23.10 16.99 25.95
N LEU A 550 -22.35 17.42 24.95
CA LEU A 550 -22.12 16.71 23.69
C LEU A 550 -20.71 16.13 23.70
N VAL A 551 -20.58 14.83 23.48
CA VAL A 551 -19.31 14.10 23.41
C VAL A 551 -19.20 13.47 22.03
N VAL A 552 -18.15 13.85 21.28
CA VAL A 552 -17.88 13.38 19.92
C VAL A 552 -16.53 12.67 19.87
N ASP A 553 -16.55 11.38 19.58
CA ASP A 553 -15.35 10.60 19.25
C ASP A 553 -15.19 10.56 17.74
N ALA A 554 -14.28 11.41 17.23
CA ALA A 554 -13.92 11.51 15.83
C ALA A 554 -12.52 10.94 15.56
N ARG A 555 -12.02 10.04 16.42
CA ARG A 555 -10.69 9.44 16.24
C ARG A 555 -10.57 8.54 15.02
N SER A 556 -11.69 8.04 14.52
CA SER A 556 -11.75 7.25 13.29
C SER A 556 -11.69 8.08 12.01
N VAL A 557 -11.81 9.40 12.10
CA VAL A 557 -11.77 10.27 10.91
C VAL A 557 -10.34 10.34 10.39
N ILE A 558 -10.17 9.93 9.14
CA ILE A 558 -8.94 10.07 8.37
C ILE A 558 -9.10 11.07 7.24
N THR A 559 -7.99 11.56 6.71
CA THR A 559 -7.93 12.65 5.71
C THR A 559 -7.36 12.21 4.36
N GLN A 560 -6.80 11.00 4.30
CA GLN A 560 -6.27 10.39 3.09
C GLN A 560 -6.79 8.97 2.96
N VAL A 561 -7.45 8.68 1.84
CA VAL A 561 -8.01 7.37 1.55
C VAL A 561 -7.16 6.70 0.48
N PRO A 562 -6.70 5.44 0.69
CA PRO A 562 -6.02 4.67 -0.35
C PRO A 562 -6.95 4.48 -1.56
N THR A 563 -6.41 4.60 -2.76
CA THR A 563 -7.18 4.32 -3.97
C THR A 563 -7.22 2.84 -4.28
N LEU A 564 -8.37 2.38 -4.76
CA LEU A 564 -8.61 0.99 -5.14
C LEU A 564 -8.92 0.89 -6.63
N VAL A 565 -8.36 -0.12 -7.30
CA VAL A 565 -8.69 -0.46 -8.69
C VAL A 565 -9.47 -1.75 -8.66
N HIS A 566 -10.76 -1.70 -9.02
CA HIS A 566 -11.59 -2.91 -9.02
C HIS A 566 -11.24 -3.78 -10.22
N GLN A 567 -11.29 -3.20 -11.42
CA GLN A 567 -10.96 -3.90 -12.66
C GLN A 567 -9.78 -3.24 -13.37
N PHE A 568 -8.77 -4.04 -13.73
CA PHE A 568 -7.61 -3.60 -14.49
C PHE A 568 -7.33 -4.53 -15.69
N HIS A 569 -7.54 -4.01 -16.89
CA HIS A 569 -7.17 -4.66 -18.14
C HIS A 569 -6.24 -3.75 -18.95
N ALA A 570 -5.02 -4.21 -19.18
CA ALA A 570 -4.04 -3.52 -20.01
C ALA A 570 -3.75 -4.34 -21.28
N ARG A 571 -3.76 -3.72 -22.47
CA ARG A 571 -3.46 -4.39 -23.73
C ARG A 571 -2.46 -3.59 -24.57
N ALA A 572 -1.44 -4.27 -25.05
CA ALA A 572 -0.52 -3.73 -26.05
C ALA A 572 -0.35 -4.75 -27.17
N SER A 573 -0.72 -4.41 -28.41
CA SER A 573 -0.65 -5.34 -29.53
C SER A 573 0.77 -5.46 -30.11
N GLY A 574 1.13 -6.59 -30.73
CA GLY A 574 2.44 -6.76 -31.39
C GLY A 574 3.59 -7.12 -30.44
N SER A 575 4.79 -6.55 -30.65
CA SER A 575 5.98 -6.73 -29.79
C SER A 575 6.09 -5.68 -28.67
N SER A 576 4.94 -5.24 -28.18
CA SER A 576 4.82 -3.98 -27.47
C SER A 576 4.94 -4.10 -25.95
N VAL A 577 5.11 -2.93 -25.31
CA VAL A 577 5.39 -2.77 -23.88
C VAL A 577 4.17 -2.22 -23.15
N VAL A 578 3.87 -2.75 -21.97
CA VAL A 578 3.01 -2.11 -20.95
C VAL A 578 3.90 -1.62 -19.82
N GLN A 579 3.89 -0.30 -19.56
CA GLN A 579 4.59 0.33 -18.45
C GLN A 579 3.59 0.79 -17.39
N LEU A 580 3.80 0.35 -16.14
CA LEU A 580 2.98 0.71 -14.98
C LEU A 580 3.77 1.64 -14.07
N ASP A 581 3.46 2.94 -14.10
CA ASP A 581 4.12 3.96 -13.28
C ASP A 581 3.28 4.38 -12.06
N ASP A 582 1.98 4.11 -12.09
CA ASP A 582 1.05 4.39 -10.99
C ASP A 582 1.06 3.27 -9.95
N THR A 583 0.56 3.57 -8.75
CA THR A 583 0.33 2.58 -7.69
C THR A 583 -1.03 1.92 -7.91
N LEU A 584 -1.03 0.65 -8.29
CA LEU A 584 -2.22 -0.11 -8.67
C LEU A 584 -2.52 -1.19 -7.61
N ARG A 585 -3.60 -1.00 -6.84
CA ARG A 585 -4.09 -1.97 -5.85
C ARG A 585 -5.35 -2.63 -6.37
N ILE A 586 -5.21 -3.82 -6.92
CA ILE A 586 -6.27 -4.51 -7.65
C ILE A 586 -7.12 -5.35 -6.71
N GLN A 587 -8.45 -5.22 -6.83
CA GLN A 587 -9.42 -5.81 -5.91
C GLN A 587 -10.34 -6.88 -6.52
N GLU A 588 -10.63 -6.85 -7.82
CA GLU A 588 -11.62 -7.78 -8.42
C GLU A 588 -11.09 -8.50 -9.67
N GLU A 589 -10.72 -7.76 -10.72
CA GLU A 589 -10.28 -8.33 -12.00
C GLU A 589 -8.94 -7.78 -12.47
N PHE A 590 -8.09 -8.67 -12.99
CA PHE A 590 -6.75 -8.33 -13.47
C PHE A 590 -6.42 -9.07 -14.76
N SER A 591 -5.94 -8.35 -15.78
CA SER A 591 -5.25 -8.95 -16.91
C SER A 591 -4.29 -7.99 -17.59
N ILE A 592 -3.11 -8.47 -18.00
CA ILE A 592 -2.18 -7.74 -18.86
C ILE A 592 -1.88 -8.58 -20.09
N ASN A 593 -2.22 -8.06 -21.26
CA ASN A 593 -1.94 -8.69 -22.53
C ASN A 593 -0.90 -7.87 -23.30
N ALA A 594 0.38 -8.20 -23.10
CA ALA A 594 1.53 -7.57 -23.75
C ALA A 594 2.72 -8.54 -23.78
N ARG A 595 3.71 -8.31 -24.66
CA ARG A 595 4.94 -9.11 -24.68
C ARG A 595 5.96 -8.66 -23.62
N ASN A 596 6.06 -7.36 -23.40
CA ASN A 596 7.02 -6.79 -22.46
C ASN A 596 6.24 -6.03 -21.38
N ILE A 597 6.51 -6.32 -20.11
CA ILE A 597 5.85 -5.68 -18.97
C ILE A 597 6.91 -5.04 -18.09
N VAL A 598 6.72 -3.76 -17.79
CA VAL A 598 7.58 -2.99 -16.89
C VAL A 598 6.75 -2.47 -15.73
N ILE A 599 7.14 -2.85 -14.51
CA ILE A 599 6.53 -2.40 -13.27
C ILE A 599 7.50 -1.41 -12.64
N ASN A 600 7.17 -0.11 -12.71
CA ASN A 600 8.01 0.97 -12.20
C ASN A 600 7.66 1.38 -10.77
N ASN A 601 6.45 1.07 -10.33
CA ASN A 601 5.92 1.40 -9.00
C ASN A 601 5.19 0.15 -8.44
N GLU A 602 4.21 0.31 -7.56
CA GLU A 602 3.49 -0.80 -6.95
C GLU A 602 2.36 -1.35 -7.84
N LEU A 603 2.39 -2.67 -8.10
CA LEU A 603 1.26 -3.47 -8.55
C LEU A 603 0.94 -4.52 -7.49
N SER A 604 -0.20 -4.38 -6.83
CA SER A 604 -0.68 -5.28 -5.79
C SER A 604 -1.94 -6.02 -6.24
N LEU A 605 -1.92 -7.35 -6.13
CA LEU A 605 -3.05 -8.24 -6.37
C LEU A 605 -3.54 -8.75 -5.00
N ASP A 606 -4.53 -8.07 -4.43
CA ASP A 606 -4.81 -8.08 -2.97
C ASP A 606 -5.70 -9.22 -2.47
N ASN A 607 -6.07 -10.17 -3.33
CA ASN A 607 -6.91 -11.31 -2.94
C ASN A 607 -6.49 -12.62 -3.64
N THR A 608 -7.06 -13.74 -3.20
CA THR A 608 -6.71 -15.09 -3.69
C THR A 608 -7.26 -15.43 -5.07
N SER A 609 -8.26 -14.70 -5.57
CA SER A 609 -8.78 -14.86 -6.95
C SER A 609 -7.90 -14.15 -7.99
N LEU A 610 -7.14 -13.15 -7.56
CA LEU A 610 -6.21 -12.42 -8.41
C LEU A 610 -4.86 -13.13 -8.44
N LYS A 611 -4.47 -13.58 -9.64
CA LYS A 611 -3.25 -14.37 -9.82
C LYS A 611 -2.39 -13.76 -10.90
N TRP A 612 -1.08 -13.91 -10.75
CA TRP A 612 -0.14 -13.72 -11.86
C TRP A 612 0.14 -15.09 -12.48
N ASN A 613 -0.49 -15.40 -13.61
CA ASN A 613 -0.35 -16.69 -14.29
C ASN A 613 -0.58 -16.56 -15.82
N SER A 614 -0.62 -17.69 -16.54
CA SER A 614 -0.85 -17.71 -17.99
C SER A 614 -2.27 -17.35 -18.43
N GLU A 615 -3.24 -17.20 -17.53
CA GLU A 615 -4.60 -16.77 -17.83
C GLU A 615 -4.71 -15.24 -17.77
N THR A 616 -4.14 -14.63 -16.74
CA THR A 616 -4.16 -13.17 -16.53
C THR A 616 -3.05 -12.45 -17.30
N VAL A 617 -1.93 -13.12 -17.55
CA VAL A 617 -0.77 -12.57 -18.29
C VAL A 617 -0.35 -13.52 -19.42
N PRO A 618 -1.21 -13.75 -20.44
CA PRO A 618 -1.04 -14.86 -21.39
C PRO A 618 0.10 -14.72 -22.40
N ASN A 619 0.47 -13.47 -22.74
CA ASN A 619 1.39 -13.19 -23.85
C ASN A 619 2.74 -12.63 -23.45
N ALA A 620 3.02 -12.53 -22.14
CA ALA A 620 4.29 -12.01 -21.66
C ALA A 620 5.47 -12.88 -22.12
N GLU A 621 6.53 -12.20 -22.54
CA GLU A 621 7.84 -12.74 -22.90
C GLU A 621 8.91 -12.15 -21.98
N THR A 622 8.79 -10.88 -21.60
CA THR A 622 9.68 -10.25 -20.63
C THR A 622 8.92 -9.52 -19.52
N VAL A 623 9.46 -9.62 -18.30
CA VAL A 623 8.97 -8.86 -17.13
C VAL A 623 10.16 -8.18 -16.47
N LEU A 624 10.07 -6.86 -16.30
CA LEU A 624 11.03 -6.04 -15.59
C LEU A 624 10.35 -5.40 -14.37
N ILE A 625 10.86 -5.69 -13.18
CA ILE A 625 10.55 -4.95 -11.96
C ILE A 625 11.66 -3.93 -11.76
N SER A 626 11.36 -2.65 -11.87
CA SER A 626 12.34 -1.57 -11.74
C SER A 626 12.87 -1.45 -10.29
N PRO A 627 13.90 -0.64 -10.02
CA PRO A 627 14.43 -0.44 -8.66
C PRO A 627 13.40 0.10 -7.65
N THR A 628 12.36 0.79 -8.12
CA THR A 628 11.23 1.28 -7.30
C THR A 628 9.97 0.43 -7.47
N GLY A 629 10.02 -0.58 -8.33
CA GLY A 629 8.89 -1.45 -8.64
C GLY A 629 8.62 -2.45 -7.52
N VAL A 630 7.33 -2.70 -7.26
CA VAL A 630 6.86 -3.72 -6.34
C VAL A 630 5.80 -4.55 -7.06
N LEU A 631 6.02 -5.86 -7.15
CA LEU A 631 4.99 -6.83 -7.53
C LEU A 631 4.56 -7.58 -6.28
N ASN A 632 3.35 -7.31 -5.80
CA ASN A 632 2.76 -8.01 -4.66
C ASN A 632 1.60 -8.89 -5.13
N VAL A 633 1.67 -10.19 -4.86
CA VAL A 633 0.63 -11.15 -5.19
C VAL A 633 0.23 -11.88 -3.91
N PHE A 634 -1.03 -11.73 -3.49
CA PHE A 634 -1.51 -12.31 -2.23
C PHE A 634 -1.43 -13.85 -2.21
N ASP A 635 -1.64 -14.51 -3.35
CA ASP A 635 -1.53 -15.97 -3.50
C ASP A 635 -0.16 -16.37 -4.09
N LEU A 636 -0.14 -17.13 -5.19
CA LEU A 636 1.07 -17.57 -5.88
C LEU A 636 1.43 -16.59 -7.02
N ALA A 637 2.63 -16.02 -6.96
CA ALA A 637 3.22 -15.29 -8.08
C ALA A 637 3.87 -16.26 -9.07
N ASN A 638 3.16 -16.68 -10.13
CA ASN A 638 3.64 -17.66 -11.11
C ASN A 638 4.10 -17.00 -12.43
N LEU A 639 5.30 -16.41 -12.40
CA LEU A 639 5.91 -15.75 -13.55
C LEU A 639 6.40 -16.81 -14.56
N GLY A 640 5.80 -16.84 -15.75
CA GLY A 640 6.15 -17.78 -16.80
C GLY A 640 5.33 -19.07 -16.82
N GLY A 641 4.43 -19.28 -15.85
CA GLY A 641 3.40 -20.33 -15.83
C GLY A 641 3.70 -21.59 -16.66
N LEU A 642 2.82 -21.89 -17.62
CA LEU A 642 3.00 -22.97 -18.61
C LEU A 642 3.92 -22.58 -19.77
N ARG A 643 4.06 -21.27 -20.05
CA ARG A 643 4.88 -20.75 -21.15
C ARG A 643 6.06 -19.97 -20.58
N ARG A 644 7.22 -20.64 -20.56
CA ARG A 644 8.48 -20.06 -20.10
C ARG A 644 8.72 -18.69 -20.76
N TYR A 645 8.99 -17.68 -19.93
CA TYR A 645 9.33 -16.33 -20.39
C TYR A 645 10.72 -16.30 -21.01
N THR A 646 10.98 -15.33 -21.89
CA THR A 646 12.33 -15.07 -22.39
C THR A 646 13.22 -14.54 -21.27
N ALA A 647 12.73 -13.55 -20.52
CA ALA A 647 13.49 -12.95 -19.43
C ALA A 647 12.60 -12.49 -18.26
N VAL A 648 13.10 -12.66 -17.04
CA VAL A 648 12.57 -11.98 -15.85
C VAL A 648 13.72 -11.23 -15.19
N THR A 649 13.58 -9.92 -15.04
CA THR A 649 14.57 -9.06 -14.40
C THR A 649 13.94 -8.40 -13.18
N ASN A 650 14.47 -8.68 -11.99
CA ASN A 650 14.03 -8.07 -10.75
C ASN A 650 15.10 -7.14 -10.17
N GLN A 651 14.80 -5.84 -10.12
CA GLN A 651 15.64 -4.83 -9.47
C GLN A 651 14.95 -4.22 -8.23
N GLY A 652 13.67 -4.52 -8.02
CA GLY A 652 12.84 -4.00 -6.94
C GLY A 652 12.39 -5.12 -5.99
N PHE A 653 11.08 -5.25 -5.78
CA PHE A 653 10.50 -6.22 -4.84
C PHE A 653 9.50 -7.15 -5.53
N ILE A 654 9.62 -8.45 -5.25
CA ILE A 654 8.59 -9.44 -5.56
C ILE A 654 8.10 -10.06 -4.25
N VAL A 655 6.78 -10.07 -4.05
CA VAL A 655 6.13 -10.67 -2.90
C VAL A 655 5.08 -11.66 -3.37
N GLY A 656 5.14 -12.90 -2.88
CA GLY A 656 4.13 -13.93 -3.12
C GLY A 656 3.67 -14.53 -1.80
N GLY A 657 2.41 -14.31 -1.42
CA GLY A 657 1.90 -14.72 -0.10
C GLY A 657 1.88 -16.23 0.12
N ASN A 658 1.64 -17.04 -0.92
CA ASN A 658 1.69 -18.51 -0.85
C ASN A 658 2.84 -19.13 -1.65
N GLY A 659 3.67 -18.32 -2.29
CA GLY A 659 4.78 -18.81 -3.10
C GLY A 659 5.19 -17.85 -4.22
N VAL A 660 6.40 -18.03 -4.71
CA VAL A 660 6.91 -17.36 -5.91
C VAL A 660 7.51 -18.40 -6.83
N ARG A 661 7.04 -18.45 -8.08
CA ARG A 661 7.59 -19.32 -9.12
C ARG A 661 8.00 -18.50 -10.32
N ILE A 662 9.25 -18.68 -10.74
CA ILE A 662 9.85 -18.01 -11.88
C ILE A 662 10.24 -19.09 -12.89
N ASN A 663 9.70 -18.99 -14.10
CA ASN A 663 9.99 -19.88 -15.23
C ASN A 663 10.40 -19.03 -16.45
N ALA A 664 11.70 -18.89 -16.68
CA ALA A 664 12.25 -18.04 -17.74
C ALA A 664 13.43 -18.70 -18.47
N ASN A 665 13.87 -18.22 -19.63
CA ASN A 665 15.15 -18.64 -20.21
C ASN A 665 16.30 -17.93 -19.48
N TYR A 666 16.16 -16.63 -19.24
CA TYR A 666 17.09 -15.81 -18.49
C TYR A 666 16.40 -15.21 -17.25
N PHE A 667 17.02 -15.34 -16.09
CA PHE A 667 16.58 -14.69 -14.86
C PHE A 667 17.71 -13.84 -14.29
N GLU A 668 17.41 -12.58 -14.00
CA GLU A 668 18.34 -11.65 -13.36
C GLU A 668 17.70 -11.04 -12.12
N ASN A 669 18.42 -11.05 -11.02
CA ASN A 669 17.96 -10.47 -9.76
C ASN A 669 19.04 -9.64 -9.09
N THR A 670 18.74 -8.37 -8.86
CA THR A 670 19.47 -7.48 -7.95
C THR A 670 18.57 -6.95 -6.82
N GLY A 671 17.26 -7.21 -6.91
CA GLY A 671 16.24 -6.81 -5.92
C GLY A 671 15.94 -7.90 -4.88
N SER A 672 14.86 -7.71 -4.11
CA SER A 672 14.44 -8.63 -3.04
C SER A 672 13.23 -9.48 -3.45
N ILE A 673 13.14 -10.69 -2.87
CA ILE A 673 12.03 -11.62 -3.09
C ILE A 673 11.57 -12.17 -1.74
N PHE A 674 10.27 -12.03 -1.45
CA PHE A 674 9.63 -12.57 -0.25
C PHE A 674 8.54 -13.56 -0.64
N SER A 675 8.62 -14.77 -0.10
CA SER A 675 7.72 -15.87 -0.42
C SER A 675 7.17 -16.48 0.87
N GLY A 676 5.85 -16.46 1.06
CA GLY A 676 5.21 -17.13 2.20
C GLY A 676 5.07 -18.65 2.03
N GLY A 677 5.45 -19.19 0.87
CA GLY A 677 5.62 -20.62 0.58
C GLY A 677 6.85 -20.85 -0.26
N VAL A 678 6.87 -21.89 -1.11
CA VAL A 678 8.05 -22.24 -1.93
C VAL A 678 8.45 -21.10 -2.87
N LEU A 679 9.76 -20.82 -2.92
CA LEU A 679 10.39 -19.97 -3.94
C LEU A 679 11.13 -20.85 -4.96
N ALA A 680 10.62 -20.93 -6.18
CA ALA A 680 11.18 -21.77 -7.23
C ALA A 680 11.65 -20.95 -8.45
N VAL A 681 12.94 -21.07 -8.78
CA VAL A 681 13.54 -20.46 -9.98
C VAL A 681 13.91 -21.56 -10.96
N VAL A 682 13.21 -21.58 -12.10
CA VAL A 682 13.49 -22.46 -13.24
C VAL A 682 13.96 -21.60 -14.40
N ALA A 683 15.25 -21.63 -14.70
CA ALA A 683 15.78 -20.88 -15.85
C ALA A 683 16.99 -21.52 -16.51
N ASP A 684 17.24 -21.27 -17.79
CA ASP A 684 18.47 -21.76 -18.41
C ASP A 684 19.67 -21.02 -17.78
N GLU A 685 19.63 -19.69 -17.73
CA GLU A 685 20.64 -18.88 -17.05
C GLU A 685 20.01 -18.03 -15.95
N ALA A 686 20.58 -18.11 -14.75
CA ALA A 686 20.22 -17.28 -13.61
C ALA A 686 21.45 -16.50 -13.12
N ARG A 687 21.29 -15.17 -13.01
CA ARG A 687 22.26 -14.26 -12.40
C ARG A 687 21.63 -13.58 -11.20
N VAL A 688 22.17 -13.85 -10.02
CA VAL A 688 21.75 -13.22 -8.77
C VAL A 688 22.92 -12.40 -8.25
N ASP A 689 22.73 -11.09 -8.13
CA ASP A 689 23.79 -10.13 -7.88
C ASP A 689 23.26 -9.04 -6.94
N GLY A 690 23.23 -9.35 -5.64
CA GLY A 690 22.53 -8.55 -4.62
C GLY A 690 21.19 -9.14 -4.17
N GLY A 691 20.54 -8.42 -3.24
CA GLY A 691 19.16 -8.69 -2.81
C GLY A 691 19.01 -9.56 -1.57
N THR A 692 17.83 -9.47 -0.94
CA THR A 692 17.41 -10.32 0.19
C THR A 692 16.28 -11.23 -0.24
N TRP A 693 16.45 -12.53 0.01
CA TRP A 693 15.50 -13.56 -0.37
C TRP A 693 15.02 -14.26 0.89
N GLN A 694 13.71 -14.25 1.10
CA GLN A 694 13.09 -14.93 2.23
C GLN A 694 11.99 -15.86 1.76
N SER A 695 11.98 -17.07 2.30
CA SER A 695 10.99 -18.09 2.01
C SER A 695 10.56 -18.79 3.29
N SER A 696 9.26 -18.93 3.54
CA SER A 696 8.77 -19.76 4.66
C SER A 696 8.83 -21.27 4.37
N ASP A 697 9.23 -21.65 3.16
CA ASP A 697 9.39 -23.02 2.68
C ASP A 697 10.63 -23.12 1.76
N ASP A 698 10.81 -24.21 1.04
CA ASP A 698 11.99 -24.48 0.21
C ASP A 698 12.32 -23.35 -0.79
N ILE A 699 13.62 -23.12 -1.00
CA ILE A 699 14.14 -22.31 -2.10
C ILE A 699 14.80 -23.24 -3.11
N THR A 700 14.25 -23.32 -4.31
CA THR A 700 14.71 -24.25 -5.36
C THR A 700 15.27 -23.51 -6.56
N PHE A 701 16.50 -23.85 -6.94
CA PHE A 701 17.14 -23.44 -8.20
C PHE A 701 17.21 -24.63 -9.15
N THR A 702 16.50 -24.55 -10.27
CA THR A 702 16.60 -25.53 -11.36
C THR A 702 17.13 -24.81 -12.60
N ASN A 703 18.45 -24.88 -12.79
CA ASN A 703 19.12 -24.06 -13.80
C ASN A 703 20.14 -24.79 -14.67
N ARG A 704 20.40 -24.25 -15.87
CA ARG A 704 21.56 -24.66 -16.66
C ARG A 704 22.83 -24.06 -16.07
N THR A 705 22.81 -22.75 -15.88
CA THR A 705 23.87 -21.95 -15.27
C THR A 705 23.29 -21.09 -14.16
N LEU A 706 23.92 -21.10 -12.99
CA LEU A 706 23.62 -20.20 -11.87
C LEU A 706 24.89 -19.46 -11.47
N ARG A 707 24.83 -18.13 -11.44
CA ARG A 707 25.87 -17.25 -10.90
C ARG A 707 25.29 -16.42 -9.77
N ILE A 708 25.92 -16.45 -8.61
CA ILE A 708 25.41 -15.81 -7.40
C ILE A 708 26.47 -14.99 -6.66
N ALA A 709 26.15 -13.74 -6.33
CA ALA A 709 27.05 -12.83 -5.65
C ALA A 709 26.28 -11.88 -4.75
N ASP A 710 26.84 -11.57 -3.57
CA ASP A 710 26.34 -10.50 -2.69
C ASP A 710 24.87 -10.69 -2.27
N THR A 711 24.42 -11.95 -2.17
CA THR A 711 23.02 -12.29 -1.87
C THR A 711 22.86 -12.80 -0.45
N SER A 712 21.79 -12.35 0.22
CA SER A 712 21.32 -12.92 1.48
C SER A 712 20.09 -13.78 1.23
N ILE A 713 20.17 -15.07 1.57
CA ILE A 713 19.09 -16.04 1.41
C ILE A 713 18.73 -16.60 2.78
N GLU A 714 17.45 -16.59 3.12
CA GLU A 714 16.93 -17.20 4.33
C GLU A 714 15.68 -18.03 4.02
N THR A 715 15.67 -19.28 4.48
CA THR A 715 14.51 -20.16 4.40
C THR A 715 14.29 -20.91 5.70
N SER A 716 13.03 -21.16 6.03
CA SER A 716 12.63 -22.05 7.14
C SER A 716 12.62 -23.54 6.75
N ALA A 717 13.11 -23.89 5.56
CA ALA A 717 13.22 -25.26 5.07
C ALA A 717 14.55 -25.47 4.32
N ASN A 718 14.54 -26.02 3.10
CA ASN A 718 15.77 -26.39 2.39
C ASN A 718 16.15 -25.41 1.28
N ILE A 719 17.45 -25.29 1.02
CA ILE A 719 17.97 -24.77 -0.25
C ILE A 719 18.28 -25.95 -1.16
N ILE A 720 17.60 -26.01 -2.32
CA ILE A 720 17.71 -27.10 -3.28
C ILE A 720 18.36 -26.59 -4.57
N LEU A 721 19.53 -27.13 -4.89
CA LEU A 721 20.35 -26.79 -6.06
C LEU A 721 20.30 -27.93 -7.08
N ASN A 722 19.57 -27.70 -8.18
CA ASN A 722 19.52 -28.57 -9.35
C ASN A 722 20.13 -27.84 -10.55
N VAL A 723 21.46 -27.67 -10.49
CA VAL A 723 22.23 -26.91 -11.50
C VAL A 723 23.04 -27.85 -12.38
N SER A 724 23.02 -27.57 -13.69
CA SER A 724 23.33 -28.55 -14.71
C SER A 724 24.72 -28.43 -15.34
N GLU A 725 25.07 -27.24 -15.80
CA GLU A 725 26.32 -26.96 -16.50
C GLU A 725 27.31 -26.26 -15.56
N SER A 726 26.91 -25.14 -14.95
CA SER A 726 27.83 -24.34 -14.13
C SER A 726 27.17 -23.67 -12.93
N LEU A 727 27.77 -23.81 -11.75
CA LEU A 727 27.36 -23.14 -10.51
C LEU A 727 28.54 -22.37 -9.93
N PHE A 728 28.52 -21.04 -10.01
CA PHE A 728 29.62 -20.21 -9.50
C PHE A 728 29.12 -19.13 -8.57
N ASP A 729 29.88 -18.87 -7.51
CA ASP A 729 29.78 -17.64 -6.77
C ASP A 729 30.89 -16.63 -7.11
N HIS A 730 30.86 -15.47 -6.46
CA HIS A 730 31.90 -14.47 -6.58
C HIS A 730 32.95 -14.61 -5.46
N PRO A 731 34.25 -14.71 -5.77
CA PRO A 731 35.29 -15.07 -4.80
C PRO A 731 35.50 -14.04 -3.67
N THR A 732 35.08 -12.79 -3.89
CA THR A 732 35.25 -11.69 -2.92
C THR A 732 33.95 -11.02 -2.49
N ARG A 733 32.81 -11.38 -3.08
CA ARG A 733 31.50 -10.80 -2.75
C ARG A 733 30.67 -11.89 -2.11
N ALA A 734 30.66 -11.87 -0.78
CA ALA A 734 30.15 -12.97 0.01
C ALA A 734 28.65 -13.15 -0.17
N ASN A 735 28.22 -14.41 -0.23
CA ASN A 735 26.82 -14.77 -0.08
C ASN A 735 26.60 -15.31 1.34
N ASP A 736 25.44 -15.04 1.92
CA ASP A 736 25.06 -15.57 3.23
C ASP A 736 23.72 -16.29 3.13
N TRP A 737 23.75 -17.61 3.31
CA TRP A 737 22.59 -18.49 3.16
C TRP A 737 22.26 -19.13 4.51
N ILE A 738 21.01 -19.02 4.93
CA ILE A 738 20.48 -19.61 6.16
C ILE A 738 19.32 -20.52 5.78
N ALA A 739 19.42 -21.80 6.18
CA ALA A 739 18.41 -22.82 5.88
C ALA A 739 18.40 -23.87 6.99
N GLU A 740 17.36 -24.71 7.04
CA GLU A 740 17.38 -25.92 7.87
C GLU A 740 18.21 -27.03 7.20
N GLY A 741 18.22 -27.08 5.86
CA GLY A 741 18.96 -28.10 5.09
C GLY A 741 19.44 -27.61 3.72
N VAL A 742 20.41 -28.32 3.15
CA VAL A 742 20.93 -28.06 1.80
C VAL A 742 20.96 -29.33 0.95
N GLN A 743 20.54 -29.21 -0.31
CA GLN A 743 20.49 -30.32 -1.25
C GLN A 743 21.13 -29.95 -2.59
N LEU A 744 22.13 -30.71 -3.01
CA LEU A 744 22.68 -30.68 -4.37
C LEU A 744 22.17 -31.90 -5.13
N VAL A 745 21.15 -31.71 -5.96
CA VAL A 745 20.41 -32.80 -6.63
C VAL A 745 21.28 -33.55 -7.64
N ARG A 746 22.24 -32.86 -8.27
CA ARG A 746 23.14 -33.37 -9.30
C ARG A 746 24.44 -32.60 -9.27
N ARG A 747 25.52 -33.21 -9.73
CA ARG A 747 26.80 -32.53 -9.89
C ARG A 747 26.76 -31.60 -11.12
N PRO A 748 27.05 -30.29 -10.99
CA PRO A 748 27.27 -29.42 -12.14
C PRO A 748 28.53 -29.81 -12.93
N GLY A 749 28.60 -29.45 -14.21
CA GLY A 749 29.79 -29.68 -15.04
C GLY A 749 31.05 -28.95 -14.52
N ALA A 750 30.87 -27.74 -13.99
CA ALA A 750 31.89 -26.97 -13.28
C ALA A 750 31.24 -26.14 -12.16
N GLY A 751 32.00 -25.79 -11.13
CA GLY A 751 31.48 -24.86 -10.14
C GLY A 751 32.37 -24.65 -8.93
N ASP A 752 32.12 -23.56 -8.23
CA ASP A 752 32.79 -23.19 -7.00
C ASP A 752 31.89 -22.29 -6.12
N LEU A 753 31.85 -22.56 -4.81
CA LEU A 753 31.06 -21.83 -3.81
C LEU A 753 31.97 -21.26 -2.69
N MET A 754 33.24 -21.00 -3.01
CA MET A 754 34.25 -20.49 -2.06
C MET A 754 33.96 -19.08 -1.53
N GLY A 755 33.16 -18.28 -2.24
CA GLY A 755 32.65 -16.99 -1.76
C GLY A 755 31.46 -17.11 -0.80
N SER A 756 30.82 -18.27 -0.69
CA SER A 756 29.54 -18.43 0.02
C SER A 756 29.72 -18.91 1.46
N ARG A 757 28.83 -18.46 2.34
CA ARG A 757 28.62 -18.99 3.69
C ARG A 757 27.25 -19.64 3.73
N ILE A 758 27.20 -20.91 4.14
CA ILE A 758 25.97 -21.68 4.28
C ILE A 758 25.84 -22.03 5.77
N THR A 759 24.81 -21.49 6.40
CA THR A 759 24.46 -21.77 7.80
C THR A 759 23.25 -22.70 7.81
N LEU A 760 23.47 -23.92 8.28
CA LEU A 760 22.40 -24.85 8.59
C LEU A 760 21.97 -24.60 10.03
N ARG A 761 20.78 -24.02 10.21
CA ARG A 761 20.26 -23.63 11.51
C ARG A 761 19.09 -24.52 11.90
N LEU A 762 19.18 -25.18 13.06
CA LEU A 762 18.12 -26.04 13.58
C LEU A 762 17.67 -25.61 14.98
N PRO A 763 16.36 -25.67 15.28
CA PRO A 763 15.86 -25.54 16.64
C PRO A 763 16.25 -26.75 17.50
N ASN A 764 15.91 -26.71 18.79
CA ASN A 764 16.07 -27.86 19.68
C ASN A 764 15.35 -29.10 19.10
N PHE A 765 16.03 -30.24 19.09
CA PHE A 765 15.52 -31.52 18.55
C PHE A 765 15.18 -31.50 17.05
N GLY A 766 15.63 -30.48 16.30
CA GLY A 766 15.47 -30.42 14.85
C GLY A 766 16.29 -31.50 14.13
N LEU A 767 15.80 -31.97 12.99
CA LEU A 767 16.50 -32.91 12.11
C LEU A 767 16.71 -32.25 10.75
N SER A 768 17.96 -32.21 10.28
CA SER A 768 18.32 -31.75 8.94
C SER A 768 18.82 -32.91 8.09
N GLU A 769 18.18 -33.17 6.96
CA GLU A 769 18.66 -34.11 5.96
C GLU A 769 19.33 -33.37 4.79
N ASN A 770 20.64 -33.53 4.69
CA ASN A 770 21.48 -32.85 3.73
C ASN A 770 21.94 -33.84 2.66
N PHE A 771 21.64 -33.51 1.40
CA PHE A 771 21.95 -34.36 0.25
C PHE A 771 23.00 -33.68 -0.62
N TRP A 772 24.05 -34.40 -0.98
CA TRP A 772 25.08 -33.87 -1.86
C TRP A 772 25.34 -34.85 -3.01
N ALA A 773 25.30 -34.36 -4.25
CA ALA A 773 25.67 -35.18 -5.39
C ALA A 773 27.17 -35.47 -5.41
N SER A 774 27.56 -36.64 -5.92
CA SER A 774 28.96 -37.08 -5.95
C SER A 774 29.87 -36.07 -6.67
N THR A 775 30.70 -35.35 -5.91
CA THR A 775 31.79 -34.51 -6.45
C THR A 775 33.01 -35.37 -6.75
N ARG A 776 34.09 -34.76 -7.28
CA ARG A 776 35.33 -35.51 -7.51
C ARG A 776 36.00 -35.70 -6.15
N ASN A 777 35.87 -36.89 -5.56
CA ASN A 777 36.64 -37.22 -4.36
C ASN A 777 38.11 -37.46 -4.75
N VAL A 778 38.97 -36.47 -4.51
CA VAL A 778 40.43 -36.57 -4.65
C VAL A 778 41.12 -36.81 -3.30
N GLY A 779 40.35 -37.15 -2.27
CA GLY A 779 40.81 -37.27 -0.89
C GLY A 779 41.19 -35.92 -0.28
N ALA A 780 41.99 -35.97 0.78
CA ALA A 780 42.51 -34.83 1.51
C ALA A 780 43.60 -34.09 0.72
N SER A 781 43.22 -33.47 -0.39
CA SER A 781 44.14 -32.82 -1.35
C SER A 781 43.69 -31.40 -1.68
N PRO A 782 44.61 -30.42 -1.80
CA PRO A 782 44.27 -29.05 -2.20
C PRO A 782 43.53 -28.93 -3.54
N GLU A 783 43.72 -29.90 -4.44
CA GLU A 783 43.02 -30.00 -5.73
C GLU A 783 41.50 -30.15 -5.58
N GLY A 784 41.02 -30.58 -4.42
CA GLY A 784 39.59 -30.70 -4.13
C GLY A 784 38.87 -29.37 -3.95
N PHE A 785 39.62 -28.27 -3.78
CA PHE A 785 39.08 -26.91 -3.60
C PHE A 785 39.09 -26.07 -4.88
N VAL A 786 39.36 -26.68 -6.03
CA VAL A 786 39.45 -25.98 -7.32
C VAL A 786 38.46 -26.60 -8.29
N GLU A 787 37.45 -25.82 -8.71
CA GLU A 787 36.41 -26.23 -9.67
C GLU A 787 35.69 -27.54 -9.30
N ASN A 788 35.55 -27.81 -8.01
CA ASN A 788 34.93 -29.03 -7.48
C ASN A 788 33.76 -28.73 -6.53
N LEU A 789 33.16 -27.54 -6.68
CA LEU A 789 32.05 -27.05 -5.87
C LEU A 789 32.37 -27.03 -4.37
N ALA A 790 33.55 -26.52 -4.02
CA ALA A 790 33.93 -26.34 -2.63
C ALA A 790 33.13 -25.20 -2.00
N ILE A 791 32.72 -25.39 -0.73
CA ILE A 791 31.95 -24.42 0.04
C ILE A 791 32.93 -23.55 0.82
N GLY A 792 32.77 -22.23 0.78
CA GLY A 792 33.68 -21.32 1.46
C GLY A 792 33.54 -21.29 2.99
N ASN A 793 32.33 -21.46 3.53
CA ASN A 793 32.10 -21.64 4.97
C ASN A 793 30.81 -22.43 5.17
N LEU A 794 30.88 -23.57 5.85
CA LEU A 794 29.71 -24.35 6.27
C LEU A 794 29.59 -24.22 7.79
N VAL A 795 28.48 -23.66 8.25
CA VAL A 795 28.18 -23.47 9.67
C VAL A 795 27.06 -24.42 10.08
N LEU A 796 27.29 -25.19 11.15
CA LEU A 796 26.27 -26.02 11.78
C LEU A 796 25.83 -25.33 13.08
N GLU A 797 24.63 -24.76 13.09
CA GLU A 797 24.07 -23.98 14.20
C GLU A 797 22.82 -24.67 14.76
N GLY A 798 23.01 -25.55 15.73
CA GLY A 798 21.94 -26.35 16.30
C GLY A 798 21.58 -26.00 17.74
N GLY A 799 20.29 -26.11 18.07
CA GLY A 799 19.80 -26.21 19.45
C GLY A 799 20.09 -27.58 20.06
N THR A 800 19.76 -27.75 21.34
CA THR A 800 19.97 -29.01 22.08
C THR A 800 19.29 -30.19 21.38
N GLY A 801 20.02 -31.28 21.17
CA GLY A 801 19.50 -32.52 20.58
C GLY A 801 19.16 -32.43 19.09
N SER A 802 19.62 -31.38 18.40
CA SER A 802 19.51 -31.29 16.94
C SER A 802 20.41 -32.30 16.24
N LEU A 803 20.02 -32.81 15.06
CA LEU A 803 20.77 -33.80 14.29
C LEU A 803 20.92 -33.38 12.83
N TYR A 804 22.15 -33.31 12.35
CA TYR A 804 22.49 -33.12 10.94
C TYR A 804 22.87 -34.46 10.31
N VAL A 805 22.16 -34.87 9.26
CA VAL A 805 22.43 -36.10 8.50
C VAL A 805 22.95 -35.74 7.11
N PHE A 806 24.14 -36.22 6.76
CA PHE A 806 24.75 -36.02 5.44
C PHE A 806 24.71 -37.29 4.61
N GLN A 807 24.12 -37.20 3.42
CA GLN A 807 23.90 -38.33 2.52
C GLN A 807 24.32 -38.00 1.09
N SER A 808 24.65 -39.04 0.33
CA SER A 808 24.87 -38.94 -1.10
C SER A 808 23.53 -38.95 -1.84
N THR A 809 23.37 -38.06 -2.81
CA THR A 809 22.14 -38.01 -3.63
C THR A 809 22.02 -39.19 -4.60
N ASP A 810 23.15 -39.64 -5.15
CA ASP A 810 23.21 -40.69 -6.18
C ASP A 810 23.71 -42.04 -5.65
N GLY A 811 23.97 -42.13 -4.34
CA GLY A 811 24.49 -43.33 -3.69
C GLY A 811 25.98 -43.60 -3.98
N GLY A 812 26.65 -42.75 -4.76
CA GLY A 812 28.06 -42.86 -5.09
C GLY A 812 29.00 -42.34 -3.99
N PRO A 813 30.32 -42.61 -4.09
CA PRO A 813 31.31 -41.97 -3.23
C PRO A 813 31.27 -40.44 -3.39
N THR A 814 30.95 -39.74 -2.32
CA THR A 814 30.71 -38.29 -2.29
C THR A 814 31.69 -37.62 -1.35
N ALA A 815 32.28 -36.50 -1.78
CA ALA A 815 33.07 -35.63 -0.91
C ALA A 815 32.45 -34.23 -0.86
N ILE A 816 32.32 -33.68 0.33
CA ILE A 816 31.91 -32.28 0.54
C ILE A 816 33.16 -31.52 0.94
N TYR A 817 33.70 -30.71 0.02
CA TYR A 817 34.88 -29.88 0.29
C TYR A 817 34.44 -28.56 0.92
N VAL A 818 35.02 -28.22 2.07
CA VAL A 818 34.63 -27.04 2.86
C VAL A 818 35.89 -26.28 3.29
N ASP A 819 36.03 -25.01 2.94
CA ASP A 819 37.19 -24.22 3.33
C ASP A 819 37.23 -24.00 4.85
N VAL A 820 36.11 -23.59 5.44
CA VAL A 820 35.94 -23.48 6.90
C VAL A 820 34.70 -24.23 7.34
N LEU A 821 34.86 -25.22 8.22
CA LEU A 821 33.75 -25.86 8.94
C LEU A 821 33.59 -25.21 10.32
N GLU A 822 32.45 -24.62 10.58
CA GLU A 822 32.15 -23.95 11.86
C GLU A 822 31.04 -24.71 12.58
N ILE A 823 31.28 -25.10 13.83
CA ILE A 823 30.33 -25.85 14.64
C ILE A 823 29.98 -25.01 15.86
N SER A 824 28.69 -24.73 16.06
CA SER A 824 28.24 -23.93 17.20
C SER A 824 28.38 -24.68 18.53
N GLU A 825 28.38 -23.96 19.64
CA GLU A 825 28.46 -24.54 20.99
C GLU A 825 27.37 -25.58 21.25
N GLY A 826 26.14 -25.33 20.77
CA GLY A 826 25.00 -26.25 20.94
C GLY A 826 25.21 -27.61 20.25
N VAL A 827 25.85 -27.61 19.08
CA VAL A 827 26.22 -28.84 18.36
C VAL A 827 27.47 -29.48 18.96
N ALA A 828 28.45 -28.65 19.35
CA ALA A 828 29.71 -29.10 19.95
C ALA A 828 29.50 -29.82 21.30
N ALA A 829 28.45 -29.46 22.05
CA ALA A 829 28.12 -30.07 23.33
C ALA A 829 27.73 -31.57 23.22
N ASP A 830 27.21 -32.01 22.08
CA ASP A 830 26.85 -33.41 21.80
C ASP A 830 27.14 -33.76 20.33
N LEU A 831 28.42 -33.66 19.95
CA LEU A 831 28.84 -33.92 18.56
C LEU A 831 28.38 -35.29 18.05
N GLU A 832 28.40 -36.30 18.92
CA GLU A 832 28.11 -37.70 18.57
C GLU A 832 26.61 -37.90 18.28
N GLY A 833 25.75 -37.25 19.08
CA GLY A 833 24.31 -37.23 18.84
C GLY A 833 23.88 -36.25 17.74
N SER A 834 24.71 -35.26 17.42
CA SER A 834 24.31 -34.14 16.55
C SER A 834 24.73 -34.24 15.09
N ILE A 835 25.65 -35.15 14.73
CA ILE A 835 26.13 -35.30 13.34
C ILE A 835 26.16 -36.77 12.92
N SER A 836 25.52 -37.08 11.79
CA SER A 836 25.54 -38.40 11.16
C SER A 836 25.97 -38.29 9.70
N ILE A 837 26.97 -39.06 9.29
CA ILE A 837 27.50 -39.04 7.92
C ILE A 837 27.42 -40.45 7.33
N ALA A 838 26.74 -40.56 6.17
CA ALA A 838 26.51 -41.81 5.47
C ALA A 838 27.81 -42.53 5.03
N GLN A 839 27.71 -43.83 4.76
CA GLN A 839 28.89 -44.69 4.53
C GLN A 839 29.78 -44.28 3.35
N ASN A 840 29.18 -43.63 2.37
CA ASN A 840 29.78 -43.21 1.11
C ASN A 840 30.08 -41.71 1.07
N VAL A 841 29.90 -40.97 2.17
CA VAL A 841 30.13 -39.52 2.22
C VAL A 841 31.35 -39.21 3.09
N GLU A 842 32.22 -38.31 2.63
CA GLU A 842 33.29 -37.70 3.43
C GLU A 842 33.12 -36.18 3.46
N ILE A 843 33.35 -35.56 4.61
CA ILE A 843 33.44 -34.10 4.74
C ILE A 843 34.91 -33.74 4.85
N ILE A 844 35.42 -33.03 3.84
CA ILE A 844 36.83 -32.72 3.69
C ILE A 844 37.00 -31.21 3.87
N PHE A 845 37.77 -30.80 4.88
CA PHE A 845 37.86 -29.40 5.27
C PHE A 845 39.28 -28.87 5.38
N ALA A 846 39.47 -27.58 5.15
CA ALA A 846 40.77 -26.93 5.33
C ALA A 846 40.95 -26.36 6.74
N ASP A 847 39.89 -25.80 7.33
CA ASP A 847 39.86 -25.26 8.69
C ASP A 847 38.60 -25.72 9.44
N VAL A 848 38.69 -25.79 10.77
CA VAL A 848 37.56 -26.07 11.67
C VAL A 848 37.53 -25.06 12.82
N ARG A 849 36.32 -24.67 13.24
CA ARG A 849 36.06 -23.73 14.35
C ARG A 849 34.99 -24.26 15.29
N GLY A 850 35.11 -23.89 16.57
CA GLY A 850 34.19 -24.29 17.65
C GLY A 850 34.46 -25.68 18.25
N VAL A 851 35.27 -26.50 17.59
CA VAL A 851 35.69 -27.84 18.04
C VAL A 851 37.18 -28.03 17.76
N ASP A 852 37.85 -28.82 18.61
CA ASP A 852 39.24 -29.21 18.44
C ASP A 852 39.44 -30.19 17.27
N LEU A 853 40.55 -30.04 16.55
CA LEU A 853 40.85 -30.82 15.34
C LEU A 853 40.97 -32.33 15.64
N ASP A 854 41.69 -32.70 16.69
CA ASP A 854 41.91 -34.10 17.06
C ASP A 854 40.60 -34.76 17.50
N THR A 855 39.73 -34.00 18.16
CA THR A 855 38.38 -34.46 18.55
C THR A 855 37.55 -34.84 17.32
N LEU A 856 37.56 -34.01 16.28
CA LEU A 856 36.79 -34.26 15.06
C LEU A 856 37.35 -35.42 14.21
N LEU A 857 38.67 -35.61 14.21
CA LEU A 857 39.36 -36.67 13.45
C LEU A 857 39.42 -38.02 14.18
N ASN A 858 38.99 -38.08 15.44
CA ASN A 858 39.04 -39.31 16.22
C ASN A 858 38.15 -40.39 15.58
N THR A 859 38.72 -41.51 15.13
CA THR A 859 37.95 -42.60 14.51
C THR A 859 36.91 -43.27 15.41
N GLN A 860 36.98 -43.07 16.73
CA GLN A 860 35.96 -43.52 17.69
C GLN A 860 34.72 -42.61 17.69
N PHE A 861 34.85 -41.37 17.21
CA PHE A 861 33.74 -40.46 17.01
C PHE A 861 32.84 -40.96 15.86
N PRO A 862 31.52 -41.04 16.01
CA PRO A 862 30.63 -41.38 14.90
C PRO A 862 30.73 -40.36 13.77
N GLY A 863 31.29 -40.80 12.65
CA GLY A 863 31.64 -39.92 11.52
C GLY A 863 33.08 -39.39 11.55
N GLY A 864 33.84 -39.56 12.63
CA GLY A 864 35.25 -39.13 12.72
C GLY A 864 36.20 -39.86 11.77
N GLY A 865 35.85 -41.06 11.33
CA GLY A 865 36.52 -41.72 10.20
C GLY A 865 36.23 -41.08 8.82
N ARG A 866 35.28 -40.14 8.74
CA ARG A 866 34.79 -39.50 7.49
C ARG A 866 35.06 -38.01 7.41
N PHE A 867 35.51 -37.40 8.51
CA PHE A 867 36.10 -36.07 8.51
C PHE A 867 37.56 -36.17 8.05
N ARG A 868 37.97 -35.32 7.10
CA ARG A 868 39.34 -35.29 6.58
C ARG A 868 39.86 -33.85 6.54
N TRP A 869 40.96 -33.60 7.23
CA TRP A 869 41.63 -32.29 7.20
C TRP A 869 42.63 -32.19 6.04
N VAL A 870 42.70 -31.01 5.40
CA VAL A 870 43.62 -30.71 4.30
C VAL A 870 44.65 -29.64 4.72
N PRO A 871 45.78 -30.04 5.33
CA PRO A 871 46.80 -29.09 5.81
C PRO A 871 47.45 -28.27 4.69
N GLY A 872 47.53 -28.84 3.48
CA GLY A 872 48.19 -28.22 2.33
C GLY A 872 47.37 -27.14 1.61
N PHE A 873 46.15 -26.85 2.06
CA PHE A 873 45.29 -25.83 1.46
C PHE A 873 45.14 -24.62 2.38
N SER A 874 45.24 -23.43 1.81
CA SER A 874 45.01 -22.16 2.51
C SER A 874 44.31 -21.17 1.56
N SER A 875 43.28 -20.52 2.09
CA SER A 875 42.52 -19.47 1.40
C SER A 875 42.63 -18.13 2.15
N ALA A 876 41.83 -17.15 1.73
CA ALA A 876 41.62 -15.93 2.50
C ALA A 876 40.94 -16.20 3.87
N ARG A 877 40.16 -17.28 4.02
CA ARG A 877 39.40 -17.62 5.24
C ARG A 877 40.11 -18.63 6.14
N SER A 878 40.77 -19.64 5.58
CA SER A 878 41.47 -20.71 6.30
C SER A 878 42.97 -20.50 6.46
N GLY A 879 43.53 -19.49 5.78
CA GLY A 879 44.97 -19.19 5.81
C GLY A 879 45.35 -18.06 6.77
N VAL A 880 46.58 -18.12 7.28
CA VAL A 880 47.28 -17.03 7.99
C VAL A 880 48.61 -16.75 7.30
N ASP A 881 49.12 -15.55 7.48
CA ASP A 881 50.44 -15.18 6.93
C ASP A 881 51.52 -15.61 7.92
N VAL A 882 52.49 -16.38 7.44
CA VAL A 882 53.67 -16.81 8.20
C VAL A 882 54.94 -16.30 7.54
N THR A 883 55.97 -16.05 8.35
CA THR A 883 57.25 -15.51 7.88
C THR A 883 58.18 -16.67 7.48
N LEU A 884 58.96 -16.49 6.42
CA LEU A 884 60.05 -17.37 6.03
C LEU A 884 61.38 -16.87 6.60
N GLU A 885 62.42 -17.70 6.68
CA GLU A 885 63.79 -17.29 7.09
C GLU A 885 64.34 -16.10 6.28
N SER A 886 63.86 -15.93 5.06
CA SER A 886 64.21 -14.80 4.18
C SER A 886 63.57 -13.46 4.56
N GLY A 887 62.64 -13.44 5.52
CA GLY A 887 61.85 -12.27 5.94
C GLY A 887 60.58 -12.03 5.10
N GLU A 888 60.30 -12.86 4.10
CA GLU A 888 59.07 -12.80 3.30
C GLU A 888 57.89 -13.48 4.00
N THR A 889 56.66 -13.08 3.69
CA THR A 889 55.44 -13.75 4.18
C THR A 889 54.80 -14.65 3.12
N VAL A 890 54.30 -15.80 3.54
CA VAL A 890 53.51 -16.74 2.72
C VAL A 890 52.27 -17.20 3.46
N ARG A 891 51.24 -17.64 2.72
CA ARG A 891 49.98 -18.12 3.32
C ARG A 891 50.10 -19.59 3.74
N MET A 892 50.02 -19.86 5.04
CA MET A 892 49.94 -21.21 5.63
C MET A 892 48.52 -21.47 6.12
N ASN A 893 48.10 -22.75 6.16
CA ASN A 893 46.85 -23.11 6.79
C ASN A 893 46.89 -22.77 8.29
N ARG A 894 45.83 -22.17 8.83
CA ARG A 894 45.76 -21.69 10.21
C ARG A 894 45.97 -22.82 11.24
N LEU A 895 45.28 -23.95 11.09
CA LEU A 895 45.44 -25.08 12.02
C LEU A 895 46.83 -25.70 11.92
N LEU A 896 47.43 -25.70 10.73
CA LEU A 896 48.79 -26.20 10.56
C LEU A 896 49.80 -25.28 11.25
N SER A 897 49.65 -23.95 11.13
CA SER A 897 50.51 -22.99 11.83
C SER A 897 50.33 -23.02 13.34
N GLU A 898 49.14 -23.34 13.83
CA GLU A 898 48.84 -23.45 15.27
C GLU A 898 49.13 -24.87 15.82
N SER A 899 49.64 -25.79 14.99
CA SER A 899 49.88 -27.16 15.41
C SER A 899 51.04 -27.25 16.40
N ARG A 900 50.78 -27.94 17.52
CA ARG A 900 51.78 -28.24 18.57
C ARG A 900 52.44 -29.61 18.41
N THR A 901 52.10 -30.33 17.35
CA THR A 901 52.60 -31.68 17.08
C THR A 901 53.35 -31.76 15.77
N GLU A 902 53.02 -30.88 14.82
CA GLU A 902 53.68 -30.80 13.52
C GLU A 902 54.84 -29.80 13.56
N ASP A 903 55.98 -30.23 13.03
CA ASP A 903 57.16 -29.43 12.73
C ASP A 903 57.34 -29.48 11.20
N SER A 904 56.90 -28.42 10.53
CA SER A 904 56.69 -28.40 9.07
C SER A 904 57.98 -28.25 8.25
N ASP A 905 59.06 -27.77 8.86
CA ASP A 905 60.37 -27.59 8.23
C ASP A 905 61.49 -28.49 8.83
N GLY A 906 61.22 -29.11 9.97
CA GLY A 906 62.03 -30.16 10.60
C GLY A 906 63.18 -29.61 11.44
N ASP A 907 63.09 -28.38 11.93
CA ASP A 907 64.16 -27.72 12.71
C ASP A 907 64.14 -28.08 14.21
N GLY A 908 63.10 -28.78 14.66
CA GLY A 908 62.89 -29.22 16.05
C GLY A 908 61.97 -28.32 16.87
N ILE A 909 61.42 -27.24 16.30
CA ILE A 909 60.41 -26.37 16.90
C ILE A 909 59.06 -26.68 16.25
N VAL A 910 58.02 -26.86 17.06
CA VAL A 910 56.67 -27.12 16.52
C VAL A 910 56.08 -25.83 15.96
N ASN A 911 55.24 -25.94 14.92
CA ASN A 911 54.76 -24.77 14.17
C ASN A 911 54.15 -23.66 15.06
N ALA A 912 53.44 -24.03 16.12
CA ALA A 912 52.79 -23.08 17.04
C ALA A 912 53.78 -22.16 17.80
N ASP A 913 55.01 -22.63 18.00
CA ASP A 913 56.07 -21.94 18.74
C ASP A 913 57.20 -21.45 17.80
N ASP A 914 57.07 -21.66 16.49
CA ASP A 914 58.06 -21.34 15.47
C ASP A 914 57.76 -19.99 14.79
N GLU A 915 58.74 -19.08 14.79
CA GLU A 915 58.65 -17.78 14.10
C GLU A 915 58.75 -17.94 12.57
N THR A 916 59.33 -19.05 12.09
CA THR A 916 59.51 -19.39 10.69
C THR A 916 59.07 -20.83 10.37
N PRO A 917 57.78 -21.19 10.56
CA PRO A 917 57.24 -22.57 10.49
C PRO A 917 57.35 -23.27 9.13
N LEU A 918 57.97 -22.64 8.14
CA LEU A 918 58.22 -23.22 6.82
C LEU A 918 59.71 -23.09 6.41
N GLY A 919 60.57 -22.62 7.32
CA GLY A 919 61.98 -22.34 7.09
C GLY A 919 62.22 -21.47 5.86
N SER A 920 63.09 -21.95 4.95
CA SER A 920 63.33 -21.33 3.64
C SER A 920 62.18 -21.48 2.62
N GLY A 921 61.11 -22.21 2.97
CA GLY A 921 59.98 -22.53 2.10
C GLY A 921 60.25 -23.64 1.08
N THR A 922 61.46 -24.21 1.06
CA THR A 922 61.87 -25.29 0.13
C THR A 922 62.39 -26.50 0.87
N SER A 923 61.73 -27.65 0.74
CA SER A 923 62.20 -28.92 1.29
C SER A 923 61.91 -30.08 0.34
N ILE A 924 62.82 -31.06 0.25
CA ILE A 924 62.56 -32.31 -0.48
C ILE A 924 61.62 -33.14 0.39
N THR A 925 60.42 -33.40 -0.11
CA THR A 925 59.35 -34.07 0.64
C THR A 925 59.20 -35.54 0.32
N GLY A 926 59.81 -36.03 -0.77
CA GLY A 926 59.72 -37.44 -1.11
C GLY A 926 60.65 -37.89 -2.23
N LEU A 927 60.97 -39.18 -2.21
CA LEU A 927 61.68 -39.88 -3.28
C LEU A 927 60.93 -41.17 -3.58
N SER A 928 60.51 -41.36 -4.83
CA SER A 928 59.86 -42.60 -5.27
C SER A 928 60.64 -43.24 -6.42
N TYR A 929 60.69 -44.57 -6.41
CA TYR A 929 61.36 -45.39 -7.41
C TYR A 929 60.34 -46.23 -8.19
N SER A 930 60.30 -46.10 -9.51
CA SER A 930 59.47 -46.92 -10.39
C SER A 930 60.26 -48.10 -10.93
N ARG A 931 59.84 -49.33 -10.57
CA ARG A 931 60.44 -50.57 -11.10
C ARG A 931 60.10 -50.83 -12.57
N VAL A 932 59.00 -50.28 -13.08
CA VAL A 932 58.50 -50.56 -14.44
C VAL A 932 59.19 -49.68 -15.49
N GLY A 933 59.93 -48.65 -15.08
CA GLY A 933 60.72 -47.80 -15.97
C GLY A 933 62.15 -47.54 -15.50
N SER A 934 62.58 -48.14 -14.37
CA SER A 934 63.90 -47.90 -13.79
C SER A 934 64.16 -46.40 -13.65
N SER A 935 63.30 -45.69 -12.91
CA SER A 935 63.38 -44.24 -12.77
C SER A 935 63.11 -43.77 -11.34
N PHE A 936 63.73 -42.67 -10.95
CA PHE A 936 63.41 -41.96 -9.70
C PHE A 936 62.60 -40.70 -9.99
N THR A 937 61.68 -40.36 -9.10
CA THR A 937 61.01 -39.06 -9.06
C THR A 937 61.19 -38.46 -7.67
N PHE A 938 61.54 -37.17 -7.61
CA PHE A 938 61.64 -36.41 -6.37
C PHE A 938 60.40 -35.54 -6.20
N LYS A 939 59.94 -35.37 -4.97
CA LYS A 939 58.95 -34.37 -4.57
C LYS A 939 59.59 -33.32 -3.70
N TRP A 940 59.16 -32.07 -3.85
CA TRP A 940 59.61 -30.97 -3.00
C TRP A 940 58.55 -29.90 -2.81
N LYS A 941 58.60 -29.19 -1.69
CA LYS A 941 57.89 -27.93 -1.48
C LYS A 941 58.61 -26.83 -2.27
N ALA A 942 57.90 -26.17 -3.19
CA ALA A 942 58.37 -25.00 -3.92
C ALA A 942 57.77 -23.73 -3.30
N PRO A 943 58.56 -22.72 -2.92
CA PRO A 943 58.05 -21.46 -2.38
C PRO A 943 57.08 -20.76 -3.31
N ALA A 944 56.18 -19.95 -2.76
CA ALA A 944 55.27 -19.09 -3.54
C ALA A 944 56.04 -18.22 -4.56
N ARG A 945 55.49 -18.02 -5.75
CA ARG A 945 56.07 -17.17 -6.82
C ARG A 945 57.55 -17.45 -7.12
N SER A 946 57.94 -18.72 -7.17
CA SER A 946 59.35 -19.10 -7.37
C SER A 946 59.57 -19.90 -8.65
N THR A 947 60.74 -19.71 -9.26
CA THR A 947 61.26 -20.60 -10.29
C THR A 947 62.17 -21.62 -9.64
N VAL A 948 61.92 -22.91 -9.89
CA VAL A 948 62.72 -23.99 -9.33
C VAL A 948 63.50 -24.70 -10.43
N TYR A 949 64.82 -24.80 -10.26
CA TYR A 949 65.69 -25.58 -11.12
C TYR A 949 66.03 -26.90 -10.43
N LEU A 950 65.69 -28.01 -11.09
CA LEU A 950 66.31 -29.29 -10.79
C LEU A 950 67.67 -29.32 -11.47
N GLU A 951 68.72 -29.46 -10.68
CA GLU A 951 70.09 -29.50 -11.17
C GLU A 951 70.75 -30.84 -10.84
N SER A 952 71.70 -31.26 -11.66
CA SER A 952 72.46 -32.48 -11.44
C SER A 952 73.97 -32.26 -11.55
N THR A 953 74.75 -33.10 -10.87
CA THR A 953 76.21 -33.15 -10.99
C THR A 953 76.72 -34.56 -10.72
N THR A 954 77.91 -34.89 -11.20
CA THR A 954 78.61 -36.14 -10.85
C THR A 954 79.55 -35.96 -9.65
N ASN A 955 79.82 -34.73 -9.23
CA ASN A 955 80.65 -34.41 -8.07
C ASN A 955 80.04 -33.25 -7.25
N PRO A 956 79.37 -33.53 -6.11
CA PRO A 956 78.67 -32.52 -5.33
C PRO A 956 79.63 -31.50 -4.68
N ARG A 957 80.93 -31.81 -4.60
CA ARG A 957 81.97 -30.90 -4.09
C ARG A 957 82.60 -30.02 -5.17
N GLY A 958 82.37 -30.31 -6.45
CA GLY A 958 83.03 -29.65 -7.58
C GLY A 958 82.34 -28.39 -8.10
N GLY A 959 81.14 -28.05 -7.61
CA GLY A 959 80.42 -26.82 -7.96
C GLY A 959 79.78 -26.77 -9.36
N ASN A 960 80.15 -27.66 -10.28
CA ASN A 960 79.59 -27.72 -11.63
C ASN A 960 78.25 -28.46 -11.64
N TRP A 961 77.17 -27.72 -11.40
CA TRP A 961 75.79 -28.21 -11.45
C TRP A 961 75.14 -27.82 -12.78
N GLU A 962 74.57 -28.79 -13.48
CA GLU A 962 73.87 -28.59 -14.75
C GLU A 962 72.36 -28.63 -14.54
N ILE A 963 71.63 -27.72 -15.19
CA ILE A 963 70.17 -27.68 -15.11
C ILE A 963 69.58 -28.86 -15.87
N VAL A 964 68.83 -29.71 -15.16
CA VAL A 964 68.05 -30.81 -15.73
C VAL A 964 66.73 -30.28 -16.26
N LYS A 965 65.99 -29.53 -15.42
CA LYS A 965 64.68 -28.97 -15.80
C LYS A 965 64.29 -27.78 -14.93
N ARG A 966 63.45 -26.90 -15.49
CA ARG A 966 62.83 -25.77 -14.82
C ARG A 966 61.37 -26.07 -14.49
N TYR A 967 60.95 -25.76 -13.27
CA TYR A 967 59.57 -25.79 -12.77
C TYR A 967 59.20 -24.38 -12.26
N GLN A 968 57.92 -24.07 -12.22
CA GLN A 968 57.45 -22.73 -11.83
C GLN A 968 56.24 -22.82 -10.90
N ASN A 969 56.32 -22.12 -9.77
CA ASN A 969 55.22 -21.98 -8.82
C ASN A 969 54.65 -20.56 -8.91
N ASP A 970 53.58 -20.36 -9.68
CA ASP A 970 52.97 -19.03 -9.82
C ASP A 970 51.98 -18.69 -8.69
N PHE A 971 51.72 -19.62 -7.76
CA PHE A 971 50.79 -19.42 -6.66
C PHE A 971 51.40 -18.59 -5.52
N LEU A 972 50.53 -17.96 -4.72
CA LEU A 972 50.88 -17.23 -3.48
C LEU A 972 51.13 -18.13 -2.26
N ARG A 973 51.23 -19.45 -2.48
CA ARG A 973 51.45 -20.45 -1.44
C ARG A 973 52.57 -21.40 -1.83
N THR A 974 53.19 -22.02 -0.84
CA THR A 974 54.12 -23.14 -1.04
C THR A 974 53.36 -24.31 -1.65
N ARG A 975 53.91 -24.94 -2.70
CA ARG A 975 53.25 -26.03 -3.43
C ARG A 975 54.17 -27.24 -3.51
N GLU A 976 53.66 -28.45 -3.27
CA GLU A 976 54.41 -29.67 -3.58
C GLU A 976 54.51 -29.87 -5.10
N MET A 977 55.74 -30.04 -5.58
CA MET A 977 56.07 -30.30 -6.98
C MET A 977 56.73 -31.67 -7.09
N THR A 978 56.53 -32.34 -8.23
CA THR A 978 57.15 -33.63 -8.53
C THR A 978 58.03 -33.47 -9.77
N SER A 979 59.21 -34.09 -9.77
CA SER A 979 60.08 -34.11 -10.93
C SER A 979 59.52 -35.03 -12.01
N ASP A 980 59.89 -34.78 -13.26
CA ASP A 980 59.82 -35.82 -14.29
C ASP A 980 60.59 -37.08 -13.86
N PRO A 981 60.27 -38.26 -14.42
CA PRO A 981 61.04 -39.48 -14.21
C PRO A 981 62.50 -39.30 -14.64
N LEU A 982 63.42 -39.46 -13.70
CA LEU A 982 64.85 -39.38 -13.94
C LEU A 982 65.40 -40.79 -14.22
N PRO A 983 66.19 -40.99 -15.28
CA PRO A 983 66.65 -42.31 -15.70
C PRO A 983 67.55 -42.97 -14.65
N THR A 984 67.48 -44.29 -14.52
CA THR A 984 68.48 -45.08 -13.77
C THR A 984 69.35 -45.89 -14.71
N GLY A 985 70.66 -45.64 -14.61
CA GLY A 985 71.70 -46.29 -15.41
C GLY A 985 72.81 -45.30 -15.77
N GLY A 986 73.97 -45.41 -15.12
CA GLY A 986 75.13 -44.54 -15.34
C GLY A 986 76.00 -44.34 -14.09
N THR A 987 77.07 -43.55 -14.23
CA THR A 987 77.90 -43.07 -13.12
C THR A 987 77.06 -42.34 -12.06
N ARG A 988 77.44 -42.46 -10.78
CA ARG A 988 76.73 -41.85 -9.63
C ARG A 988 76.46 -40.37 -9.90
N GLN A 989 75.18 -40.00 -9.89
CA GLN A 989 74.69 -38.64 -10.14
C GLN A 989 74.01 -38.12 -8.88
N TYR A 990 74.25 -36.84 -8.59
CA TYR A 990 73.70 -36.11 -7.45
C TYR A 990 72.73 -35.07 -8.01
N TYR A 991 71.59 -34.93 -7.34
CA TYR A 991 70.57 -33.96 -7.71
C TYR A 991 70.40 -32.95 -6.58
N ARG A 992 70.14 -31.69 -6.94
CA ARG A 992 69.71 -30.66 -5.98
C ARG A 992 68.60 -29.83 -6.57
N ILE A 993 67.90 -29.17 -5.68
CA ILE A 993 66.88 -28.20 -6.01
C ILE A 993 67.46 -26.82 -5.74
N ARG A 994 67.51 -25.99 -6.78
CA ARG A 994 67.88 -24.58 -6.65
C ARG A 994 66.65 -23.73 -6.93
N VAL A 995 66.20 -23.01 -5.92
CA VAL A 995 65.12 -22.05 -6.06
C VAL A 995 65.71 -20.70 -6.43
N VAL A 996 65.09 -20.06 -7.41
CA VAL A 996 65.39 -18.70 -7.86
C VAL A 996 64.08 -17.95 -7.84
N LYS A 997 64.03 -16.89 -7.06
CA LYS A 997 62.96 -15.90 -7.12
C LYS A 997 63.41 -14.77 -8.02
#